data_AF-A0A9Y2JKC1-F1
#
_entry.id   AF-A0A9Y2JKC1-F1
#
_cell.length_a   1.000
_cell.length_b   1.000
_cell.length_c   1.000
_cell.angle_alpha   90.00
_cell.angle_beta   90.00
_cell.angle_gamma   90.00
#
_symmetry.space_group_name_H-M   'P 1'
#
loop_
_entity.id
_entity.type
_entity.pdbx_description
1 polymer ?
#
loop_
_entity_poly.entity_id
_entity_poly.type
_entity_poly.pdbx_seq_one_letter_code
_entity_poly.pdbx_strand_id
1 'polypeptide(L)'
;MLPSKLWRATTTTLAAILVLSAASVPPAGAAPPVDLAGAHWIWYPEGDARVGAPAATRYFRTTFTAPAGAVSDAQLVVTGDDTVDVWLNGKPLASSARTTDSWRTALPVDLRPALAPGANTLAVAVRNAGGPAGLLGRLRVTTASGTTDLATGAGWKSATSAPDGWEQPGFADGTWAAAADLGTYGAAPWGSGVSTPNGSAKTPLSVASATVGQRVNPLGVDPAQARFGWKLASATSQQRQSAYQLLVSTGGTDVWDSGRVPSAQQADVAYGGPALTSLTAYTWKVRVWDAQGRISGWSPVQRFETALRDPAAEWTGAFLGRATAGPDLAGASWLWYPEGDPLGGVPPATRFFRKSLDLAAAPSKATLVVTGDDTATVWVNGTKVSDSPRVTDSWKTAAVVDVGGLLTAGPNTIAVSAENTTQSPAGMIAKLTVQGGPTVGTDGTWKASQTGPDGWQQRGFDDSSWPAARALTAYGTGPWGANVAVSAPAPLLRKTFTVSKPVASARLLTTALGLQETHLNGAKVGGEVLAPGWTDYTKRLQYRVSDVTGQIRAGENVLGAMVGNGWYSGSIGIAGSQKYGTEPWYSAQLKLTFTDGTTATVATDGSWKAGDGAIRADDLYQGETYDARLATGWDRPGFDDRSWAAPRVKTGAKPNLVSQVDNGVTVQQEFKPVAWTQPKPGVWVADLGQNFSGWNKLSVTGPAGTTVTMRHAEVLNPDGTIYTTNLRAAQATDRFTLAGTGGPETYEPRFTVHGYRYVELTGLPSAPTAATLTGRAMWTSGAQTGTFTTSNALVNQLQHNILWGERSNMLSVPSDCPQRDERLGWTGDIGIFAGTSTFNLDVANFLGKFSDDLVDAQHADGSFTDVAPGVLDGSGTAGWGDAGVIVPYTLWQRYGDTDVITEHFAAMVKWVEYLRSTSGADLIRDHQTYGDWLNVNDNTAQDLISTAFFAWSSRLVSRMAAATGHTAEATKYGTLADQIGTAFTNRFTQADGTVGANTQTGYVLALAFGLLPASRVQPAADKLAAKVAASGGHLSVGFLGVENLLPVLAAHGHADVAYQVLLQPGFPGWGYMIGHGATTIWERWDGIKPDGSFNDPGMNSFNHYGLGSVGDFLYRSVGGLSPASPGYASLLVAPRPGGGLTSAKSAYETPYGGAVSDWSISAGKLTLRVTVPAGASATVQVPTSQPGSVVAPPEAVPSSAGSYFVPAGSYVFTATA
;
A
#
# COMPACT_ATOMS: atom_id res chain seq x y z
N MET A 1 45.77 49.70 -13.49
CA MET A 1 45.79 51.17 -13.63
C MET A 1 44.39 51.69 -13.37
N LEU A 2 44.25 52.83 -12.67
CA LEU A 2 43.05 53.69 -12.69
C LEU A 2 43.06 54.53 -14.01
N PRO A 3 42.01 55.29 -14.43
CA PRO A 3 40.96 55.90 -13.58
C PRO A 3 39.52 56.08 -14.18
N SER A 4 38.56 56.55 -13.33
CA SER A 4 37.53 57.59 -13.62
C SER A 4 36.42 57.37 -14.70
N LYS A 5 35.25 58.06 -14.71
CA LYS A 5 34.52 58.94 -13.75
C LYS A 5 33.03 59.13 -14.20
N LEU A 6 32.18 59.59 -13.27
CA LEU A 6 31.10 60.62 -13.32
C LEU A 6 30.72 61.28 -14.70
N TRP A 7 29.50 61.77 -14.99
CA TRP A 7 28.20 61.86 -14.26
C TRP A 7 27.06 62.48 -15.15
N ARG A 8 25.79 62.35 -14.71
CA ARG A 8 24.61 63.25 -14.96
C ARG A 8 24.06 63.38 -16.41
N ALA A 9 22.76 63.59 -16.70
CA ALA A 9 21.49 63.54 -15.93
C ALA A 9 20.29 63.41 -16.97
N THR A 10 18.99 63.75 -16.82
CA THR A 10 18.23 64.60 -15.87
C THR A 10 16.69 64.35 -15.93
N THR A 11 16.01 64.44 -14.77
CA THR A 11 14.61 64.92 -14.52
C THR A 11 13.35 64.41 -15.27
N THR A 12 12.49 63.69 -14.50
CA THR A 12 11.00 63.85 -14.35
C THR A 12 10.05 63.52 -15.53
N THR A 13 8.79 63.10 -15.33
CA THR A 13 7.87 63.25 -14.16
C THR A 13 7.03 61.98 -13.87
N LEU A 14 6.35 61.96 -12.71
CA LEU A 14 5.62 60.85 -12.09
C LEU A 14 4.44 60.27 -12.90
N ALA A 15 4.22 58.97 -12.73
CA ALA A 15 2.95 58.44 -12.22
C ALA A 15 3.25 57.30 -11.23
N ALA A 16 2.78 57.39 -9.99
CA ALA A 16 3.08 56.41 -8.94
C ALA A 16 1.80 55.76 -8.40
N ILE A 17 1.73 54.43 -8.51
CA ILE A 17 0.77 53.61 -7.78
C ILE A 17 1.59 52.71 -6.86
N LEU A 18 1.38 52.83 -5.55
CA LEU A 18 1.99 51.92 -4.58
C LEU A 18 1.31 50.56 -4.69
N VAL A 19 2.00 49.58 -5.28
CA VAL A 19 1.86 48.21 -4.80
C VAL A 19 2.61 48.18 -3.48
N LEU A 20 1.88 48.17 -2.35
CA LEU A 20 2.53 47.90 -1.07
C LEU A 20 3.07 46.47 -1.12
N SER A 21 4.39 46.33 -1.12
CA SER A 21 5.01 45.11 -0.61
C SER A 21 4.54 44.95 0.83
N ALA A 22 3.66 43.98 1.08
CA ALA A 22 3.27 43.60 2.43
C ALA A 22 4.54 43.12 3.16
N ALA A 23 5.14 44.01 3.95
CA ALA A 23 6.26 43.64 4.80
C ALA A 23 5.81 42.50 5.70
N SER A 24 6.54 41.39 5.66
CA SER A 24 6.28 40.23 6.51
C SER A 24 6.25 40.70 7.96
N VAL A 25 5.06 40.73 8.55
CA VAL A 25 4.89 41.09 9.96
C VAL A 25 5.74 40.12 10.77
N PRO A 26 6.72 40.59 11.56
CA PRO A 26 7.56 39.69 12.34
C PRO A 26 6.62 38.89 13.26
N PRO A 27 6.74 37.54 13.32
CA PRO A 27 5.84 36.73 14.10
C PRO A 27 5.84 37.20 15.55
N ALA A 28 4.66 37.31 16.15
CA ALA A 28 4.48 37.88 17.49
C ALA A 28 5.48 37.25 18.47
N GLY A 29 6.24 38.10 19.17
CA GLY A 29 7.28 37.66 20.09
C GLY A 29 6.73 36.64 21.06
N ALA A 30 7.38 35.47 21.14
CA ALA A 30 6.88 34.37 21.95
C ALA A 30 6.64 34.82 23.40
N ALA A 31 5.46 34.53 23.93
CA ALA A 31 5.19 34.73 25.35
C ALA A 31 6.27 34.01 26.17
N PRO A 32 6.86 34.65 27.19
CA PRO A 32 7.88 34.02 28.01
C PRO A 32 7.28 32.78 28.71
N PRO A 33 8.07 31.70 28.90
CA PRO A 33 7.64 30.53 29.66
C PRO A 33 6.99 30.93 30.98
N VAL A 34 5.99 30.18 31.41
CA VAL A 34 5.31 30.46 32.68
C VAL A 34 6.32 30.34 33.83
N ASP A 35 6.35 31.34 34.70
CA ASP A 35 7.18 31.35 35.90
C ASP A 35 6.35 30.93 37.13
N LEU A 36 6.94 31.06 38.33
CA LEU A 36 6.25 30.84 39.60
C LEU A 36 6.02 32.15 40.38
N ALA A 37 6.06 33.30 39.69
CA ALA A 37 5.82 34.60 40.31
C ALA A 37 4.34 34.71 40.72
N GLY A 38 4.08 35.05 41.98
CA GLY A 38 2.73 35.11 42.54
C GLY A 38 2.09 33.74 42.83
N ALA A 39 2.80 32.63 42.64
CA ALA A 39 2.36 31.32 43.10
C ALA A 39 2.70 31.10 44.58
N HIS A 40 1.83 30.42 45.31
CA HIS A 40 2.01 30.06 46.72
C HIS A 40 2.20 28.55 46.87
N TRP A 41 3.06 28.14 47.79
CA TRP A 41 3.11 26.75 48.26
C TRP A 41 1.81 26.44 49.01
N ILE A 42 1.12 25.38 48.59
CA ILE A 42 -0.11 24.92 49.22
C ILE A 42 0.00 23.45 49.63
N TRP A 43 -0.67 23.06 50.72
CA TRP A 43 -0.76 21.66 51.14
C TRP A 43 -2.16 21.30 51.65
N TYR A 44 -2.40 20.01 51.89
CA TYR A 44 -3.55 19.59 52.67
C TYR A 44 -3.41 20.12 54.12
N PRO A 45 -4.46 20.60 54.80
CA PRO A 45 -4.36 21.10 56.17
C PRO A 45 -4.11 19.98 57.21
N GLU A 46 -2.85 19.56 57.33
CA GLU A 46 -2.34 18.66 58.36
C GLU A 46 -1.05 19.22 59.00
N GLY A 47 -1.02 19.31 60.34
CA GLY A 47 0.16 19.74 61.09
C GLY A 47 0.75 21.08 60.64
N ASP A 48 2.08 21.15 60.57
CA ASP A 48 2.81 22.18 59.82
C ASP A 48 3.72 21.52 58.79
N ALA A 49 3.21 21.40 57.56
CA ALA A 49 3.90 20.79 56.44
C ALA A 49 5.19 21.52 56.00
N ARG A 50 5.51 22.69 56.57
CA ARG A 50 6.83 23.35 56.39
C ARG A 50 7.91 22.74 57.28
N VAL A 51 7.52 22.02 58.34
CA VAL A 51 8.41 21.32 59.26
C VAL A 51 8.40 19.81 58.96
N GLY A 52 7.23 19.23 58.73
CA GLY A 52 7.10 17.82 58.38
C GLY A 52 5.66 17.38 58.11
N ALA A 53 5.45 16.67 57.00
CA ALA A 53 4.23 15.93 56.68
C ALA A 53 4.50 14.40 56.68
N PRO A 54 3.45 13.55 56.75
CA PRO A 54 3.59 12.11 56.60
C PRO A 54 4.03 11.72 55.18
N ALA A 55 4.85 10.67 55.07
CA ALA A 55 5.28 10.09 53.80
C ALA A 55 4.08 9.46 53.05
N ALA A 56 3.41 10.26 52.22
CA ALA A 56 2.15 9.91 51.57
C ALA A 56 1.86 10.82 50.35
N THR A 57 0.82 10.48 49.60
CA THR A 57 0.27 11.33 48.53
C THR A 57 -0.82 12.26 49.06
N ARG A 58 -0.85 13.51 48.59
CA ARG A 58 -1.99 14.43 48.70
C ARG A 58 -2.47 14.82 47.31
N TYR A 59 -3.78 15.02 47.21
CA TYR A 59 -4.49 15.24 45.96
C TYR A 59 -5.04 16.66 45.98
N PHE A 60 -4.90 17.37 44.86
CA PHE A 60 -5.25 18.77 44.72
C PHE A 60 -6.03 18.99 43.43
N ARG A 61 -7.06 19.84 43.45
CA ARG A 61 -7.75 20.24 42.21
C ARG A 61 -8.24 21.67 42.23
N THR A 62 -8.43 22.21 41.04
CA THR A 62 -9.05 23.52 40.79
C THR A 62 -9.76 23.50 39.44
N THR A 63 -10.68 24.44 39.24
CA THR A 63 -11.33 24.68 37.94
C THR A 63 -10.94 26.04 37.38
N PHE A 64 -10.67 26.12 36.08
CA PHE A 64 -10.42 27.37 35.37
C PHE A 64 -11.19 27.41 34.05
N THR A 65 -11.41 28.60 33.50
CA THR A 65 -12.05 28.78 32.19
C THR A 65 -11.00 29.12 31.14
N ALA A 66 -10.89 28.32 30.09
CA ALA A 66 -10.15 28.66 28.88
C ALA A 66 -10.93 29.74 28.11
N PRO A 67 -10.31 30.88 27.71
CA PRO A 67 -10.97 31.87 26.87
C PRO A 67 -11.32 31.30 25.48
N ALA A 68 -12.15 32.00 24.71
CA ALA A 68 -12.70 31.48 23.46
C ALA A 68 -11.75 31.63 22.26
N GLY A 69 -11.93 30.79 21.24
CA GLY A 69 -11.18 30.85 19.98
C GLY A 69 -9.83 30.13 20.03
N ALA A 70 -9.00 30.37 19.01
CA ALA A 70 -7.76 29.64 18.81
C ALA A 70 -6.74 29.89 19.93
N VAL A 71 -6.20 28.79 20.48
CA VAL A 71 -5.20 28.78 21.56
C VAL A 71 -3.81 29.04 20.98
N SER A 72 -3.15 30.12 21.43
CA SER A 72 -1.78 30.46 21.04
C SER A 72 -0.73 30.02 22.07
N ASP A 73 -1.13 29.87 23.34
CA ASP A 73 -0.31 29.29 24.41
C ASP A 73 -1.19 28.58 25.45
N ALA A 74 -0.76 27.44 25.98
CA ALA A 74 -1.39 26.81 27.14
C ALA A 74 -0.38 25.96 27.91
N GLN A 75 0.17 26.53 28.98
CA GLN A 75 1.23 25.95 29.80
C GLN A 75 0.82 25.93 31.27
N LEU A 76 1.22 24.89 31.98
CA LEU A 76 1.34 24.86 33.44
C LEU A 76 2.81 24.66 33.78
N VAL A 77 3.32 25.35 34.78
CA VAL A 77 4.60 25.06 35.42
C VAL A 77 4.31 24.74 36.86
N VAL A 78 4.66 23.52 37.29
CA VAL A 78 4.24 22.98 38.58
C VAL A 78 5.35 22.16 39.21
N THR A 79 5.42 22.18 40.54
CA THR A 79 6.31 21.35 41.33
C THR A 79 5.61 20.89 42.59
N GLY A 80 6.03 19.77 43.15
CA GLY A 80 5.53 19.25 44.41
C GLY A 80 6.64 18.52 45.14
N ASP A 81 6.62 18.59 46.47
CA ASP A 81 7.67 18.03 47.34
C ASP A 81 7.27 16.64 47.87
N ASP A 82 7.92 15.53 47.48
CA ASP A 82 9.10 15.40 46.60
C ASP A 82 8.76 15.39 45.10
N THR A 83 7.55 14.93 44.73
CA THR A 83 7.19 14.55 43.35
C THR A 83 5.76 14.91 42.98
N VAL A 84 5.49 15.21 41.69
CA VAL A 84 4.17 15.65 41.22
C VAL A 84 3.68 14.90 39.97
N ASP A 85 2.41 14.49 39.97
CA ASP A 85 1.67 13.91 38.84
C ASP A 85 0.53 14.86 38.41
N VAL A 86 0.27 15.00 37.10
CA VAL A 86 -0.63 16.04 36.55
C VAL A 86 -1.65 15.50 35.55
N TRP A 87 -2.92 15.86 35.75
CA TRP A 87 -4.05 15.59 34.87
C TRP A 87 -4.81 16.88 34.51
N LEU A 88 -5.30 16.97 33.29
CA LEU A 88 -6.25 18.01 32.85
C LEU A 88 -7.48 17.33 32.26
N ASN A 89 -8.67 17.66 32.76
CA ASN A 89 -9.94 17.02 32.36
C ASN A 89 -9.85 15.49 32.37
N GLY A 90 -9.26 14.96 33.43
CA GLY A 90 -8.98 13.53 33.64
C GLY A 90 -7.96 12.85 32.73
N LYS A 91 -7.40 13.55 31.74
CA LYS A 91 -6.31 13.04 30.90
C LYS A 91 -4.95 13.31 31.57
N PRO A 92 -4.13 12.29 31.87
CA PRO A 92 -2.77 12.52 32.37
C PRO A 92 -1.93 13.23 31.31
N LEU A 93 -1.10 14.18 31.75
CA LEU A 93 -0.27 15.01 30.86
C LEU A 93 1.23 14.92 31.13
N ALA A 94 1.64 14.79 32.40
CA ALA A 94 3.03 14.73 32.82
C ALA A 94 3.20 14.22 34.26
N SER A 95 4.44 13.88 34.62
CA SER A 95 4.89 13.54 35.98
C SER A 95 6.33 14.03 36.19
N SER A 96 6.73 14.34 37.41
CA SER A 96 8.15 14.59 37.72
C SER A 96 8.91 13.28 37.91
N ALA A 97 10.23 13.29 37.68
CA ALA A 97 11.05 12.12 37.96
C ALA A 97 10.97 11.79 39.46
N ARG A 98 10.55 10.56 39.82
CA ARG A 98 10.37 10.17 41.23
C ARG A 98 11.68 9.89 41.96
N THR A 99 12.44 10.96 42.15
CA THR A 99 13.72 11.06 42.84
C THR A 99 13.59 12.05 43.99
N THR A 100 14.38 11.88 45.06
CA THR A 100 14.49 12.87 46.14
C THR A 100 14.82 14.24 45.56
N ASP A 101 14.27 15.31 46.14
CA ASP A 101 14.50 16.70 45.71
C ASP A 101 14.04 17.02 44.27
N SER A 102 13.20 16.20 43.62
CA SER A 102 12.66 16.52 42.27
C SER A 102 11.90 17.86 42.26
N TRP A 103 11.36 18.26 43.41
CA TRP A 103 10.69 19.54 43.63
C TRP A 103 11.54 20.76 43.26
N ARG A 104 12.88 20.65 43.28
CA ARG A 104 13.81 21.70 42.89
C ARG A 104 13.78 22.06 41.40
N THR A 105 13.10 21.27 40.55
CA THR A 105 12.92 21.60 39.14
C THR A 105 11.45 21.51 38.77
N ALA A 106 10.82 22.66 38.52
CA ALA A 106 9.42 22.71 38.15
C ALA A 106 9.20 22.09 36.76
N LEU A 107 8.19 21.21 36.71
CA LEU A 107 7.75 20.47 35.54
C LEU A 107 6.88 21.39 34.66
N PRO A 108 7.31 21.73 33.42
CA PRO A 108 6.43 22.35 32.45
C PRO A 108 5.53 21.29 31.80
N VAL A 109 4.25 21.60 31.74
CA VAL A 109 3.20 20.76 31.19
C VAL A 109 2.44 21.56 30.15
N ASP A 110 2.58 21.18 28.89
CA ASP A 110 1.77 21.73 27.80
C ASP A 110 0.37 21.10 27.83
N LEU A 111 -0.60 21.96 28.10
CA LEU A 111 -2.00 21.65 28.41
C LEU A 111 -2.86 21.38 27.16
N ARG A 112 -2.44 21.84 25.97
CA ARG A 112 -3.23 21.73 24.72
C ARG A 112 -3.81 20.33 24.44
N PRO A 113 -3.11 19.19 24.69
CA PRO A 113 -3.65 17.86 24.38
C PRO A 113 -4.87 17.41 25.18
N ALA A 114 -5.31 18.18 26.18
CA ALA A 114 -6.47 17.91 27.02
C ALA A 114 -7.35 19.15 27.32
N LEU A 115 -6.99 20.31 26.77
CA LEU A 115 -7.69 21.57 27.02
C LEU A 115 -9.04 21.61 26.28
N ALA A 116 -10.12 21.79 27.02
CA ALA A 116 -11.46 21.97 26.46
C ALA A 116 -11.80 23.47 26.30
N PRO A 117 -12.66 23.86 25.34
CA PRO A 117 -13.25 25.20 25.33
C PRO A 117 -14.10 25.44 26.59
N GLY A 118 -13.97 26.59 27.23
CA GLY A 118 -14.73 26.92 28.44
C GLY A 118 -14.15 26.28 29.71
N ALA A 119 -14.98 25.63 30.52
CA ALA A 119 -14.58 25.14 31.84
C ALA A 119 -13.63 23.91 31.76
N ASN A 120 -12.56 23.95 32.55
CA ASN A 120 -11.53 22.93 32.64
C ASN A 120 -11.24 22.57 34.11
N THR A 121 -10.92 21.31 34.39
CA THR A 121 -10.50 20.81 35.70
C THR A 121 -9.02 20.44 35.67
N LEU A 122 -8.19 21.16 36.43
CA LEU A 122 -6.79 20.79 36.67
C LEU A 122 -6.71 19.99 37.97
N ALA A 123 -6.17 18.78 37.87
CA ALA A 123 -6.00 17.84 38.97
C ALA A 123 -4.51 17.46 39.10
N VAL A 124 -4.00 17.47 40.33
CA VAL A 124 -2.58 17.31 40.64
C VAL A 124 -2.42 16.45 41.88
N ALA A 125 -1.58 15.42 41.82
CA ALA A 125 -1.22 14.63 42.99
C ALA A 125 0.25 14.89 43.34
N VAL A 126 0.53 15.17 44.61
CA VAL A 126 1.90 15.35 45.11
C VAL A 126 2.20 14.26 46.11
N ARG A 127 3.30 13.53 45.90
CA ARG A 127 3.79 12.48 46.79
C ARG A 127 5.05 12.95 47.50
N ASN A 128 4.98 12.94 48.83
CA ASN A 128 6.06 13.25 49.75
C ASN A 128 6.71 11.97 50.31
N ALA A 129 8.03 11.93 50.47
CA ALA A 129 8.76 10.81 51.08
C ALA A 129 8.90 10.93 52.61
N GLY A 130 8.42 12.02 53.21
CA GLY A 130 8.54 12.36 54.63
C GLY A 130 9.52 13.52 54.83
N GLY A 131 9.05 14.60 55.46
CA GLY A 131 9.77 15.87 55.55
C GLY A 131 8.84 17.03 55.19
N PRO A 132 9.36 18.23 54.86
CA PRO A 132 8.54 19.30 54.31
C PRO A 132 7.72 18.85 53.10
N ALA A 133 6.52 19.39 52.92
CA ALA A 133 5.63 19.01 51.83
C ALA A 133 4.80 20.20 51.33
N GLY A 134 4.63 20.29 50.01
CA GLY A 134 3.93 21.38 49.36
C GLY A 134 3.73 21.15 47.86
N LEU A 135 2.72 21.81 47.30
CA LEU A 135 2.45 21.96 45.87
C LEU A 135 2.64 23.45 45.50
N LEU A 136 3.39 23.75 44.44
CA LEU A 136 3.58 25.09 43.92
C LEU A 136 3.45 25.09 42.39
N GLY A 137 2.65 25.99 41.82
CA GLY A 137 2.47 26.03 40.38
C GLY A 137 1.73 27.26 39.84
N ARG A 138 1.81 27.44 38.53
CA ARG A 138 1.15 28.51 37.79
C ARG A 138 0.81 28.03 36.38
N LEU A 139 -0.42 28.27 35.92
CA LEU A 139 -0.83 28.04 34.54
C LEU A 139 -1.15 29.34 33.81
N ARG A 140 -0.96 29.33 32.50
CA ARG A 140 -1.41 30.36 31.57
C ARG A 140 -2.05 29.70 30.36
N VAL A 141 -3.21 30.18 29.94
CA VAL A 141 -3.91 29.80 28.71
C VAL A 141 -4.27 31.09 27.96
N THR A 142 -3.60 31.33 26.85
CA THR A 142 -3.82 32.48 25.96
C THR A 142 -4.47 32.04 24.66
N THR A 143 -5.49 32.78 24.25
CA THR A 143 -6.19 32.61 22.98
C THR A 143 -6.32 33.96 22.27
N ALA A 144 -6.89 33.96 21.07
CA ALA A 144 -7.30 35.18 20.37
C ALA A 144 -8.28 36.07 21.17
N SER A 145 -9.04 35.54 22.16
CA SER A 145 -10.00 36.34 22.95
C SER A 145 -9.50 36.78 24.34
N GLY A 146 -8.28 36.45 24.74
CA GLY A 146 -7.75 36.84 26.06
C GLY A 146 -6.79 35.83 26.68
N THR A 147 -6.48 36.01 27.97
CA THR A 147 -5.60 35.10 28.74
C THR A 147 -6.22 34.79 30.10
N THR A 148 -6.24 33.51 30.45
CA THR A 148 -6.45 33.03 31.82
C THR A 148 -5.09 32.71 32.43
N ASP A 149 -4.78 33.26 33.60
CA ASP A 149 -3.53 33.03 34.33
C ASP A 149 -3.92 32.71 35.79
N LEU A 150 -3.52 31.54 36.29
CA LEU A 150 -3.95 31.01 37.61
C LEU A 150 -2.78 30.35 38.33
N ALA A 151 -2.54 30.78 39.57
CA ALA A 151 -1.50 30.25 40.44
C ALA A 151 -2.06 29.30 41.52
N THR A 152 -1.17 28.54 42.18
CA THR A 152 -1.47 27.85 43.44
C THR A 152 -1.68 28.85 44.58
N GLY A 153 -2.66 28.58 45.44
CA GLY A 153 -3.09 29.43 46.54
C GLY A 153 -4.39 28.93 47.18
N ALA A 154 -4.89 29.63 48.19
CA ALA A 154 -5.99 29.16 49.07
C ALA A 154 -7.34 28.85 48.39
N GLY A 155 -7.53 29.18 47.10
CA GLY A 155 -8.71 28.81 46.31
C GLY A 155 -8.73 27.34 45.83
N TRP A 156 -7.62 26.61 45.97
CA TRP A 156 -7.52 25.21 45.56
C TRP A 156 -8.15 24.25 46.58
N LYS A 157 -8.67 23.12 46.10
CA LYS A 157 -9.19 22.01 46.92
C LYS A 157 -8.10 20.96 47.16
N SER A 158 -8.15 20.28 48.30
CA SER A 158 -7.17 19.27 48.72
C SER A 158 -7.77 18.09 49.50
N ALA A 159 -7.16 16.91 49.38
CA ALA A 159 -7.54 15.69 50.11
C ALA A 159 -6.35 14.77 50.43
N THR A 160 -6.52 13.94 51.47
CA THR A 160 -5.59 12.86 51.90
C THR A 160 -5.72 11.58 51.08
N SER A 161 -6.88 11.37 50.46
CA SER A 161 -7.22 10.22 49.63
C SER A 161 -8.12 10.67 48.50
N ALA A 162 -7.96 10.10 47.31
CA ALA A 162 -8.83 10.34 46.17
C ALA A 162 -9.51 9.04 45.70
N PRO A 163 -10.82 9.04 45.43
CA PRO A 163 -11.50 7.92 44.77
C PRO A 163 -11.23 7.94 43.25
N ASP A 164 -11.53 6.83 42.58
CA ASP A 164 -11.48 6.75 41.12
C ASP A 164 -12.32 7.88 40.47
N GLY A 165 -11.76 8.57 39.46
CA GLY A 165 -12.45 9.64 38.75
C GLY A 165 -12.35 11.04 39.39
N TRP A 166 -11.60 11.22 40.48
CA TRP A 166 -11.36 12.54 41.11
C TRP A 166 -10.77 13.58 40.16
N GLU A 167 -9.98 13.12 39.20
CA GLU A 167 -9.30 13.89 38.17
C GLU A 167 -10.23 14.41 37.06
N GLN A 168 -11.46 13.88 36.98
CA GLN A 168 -12.41 14.15 35.91
C GLN A 168 -13.16 15.49 36.09
N PRO A 169 -13.63 16.10 34.98
CA PRO A 169 -14.60 17.19 35.05
C PRO A 169 -15.88 16.75 35.78
N GLY A 170 -16.46 17.63 36.58
CA GLY A 170 -17.73 17.36 37.28
C GLY A 170 -17.62 16.48 38.54
N PHE A 171 -16.45 15.93 38.89
CA PHE A 171 -16.27 15.28 40.19
C PHE A 171 -16.55 16.25 41.35
N ALA A 172 -17.27 15.76 42.36
CA ALA A 172 -17.85 16.54 43.45
C ALA A 172 -16.91 16.64 44.67
N ASP A 173 -16.11 17.73 44.71
CA ASP A 173 -15.14 18.02 45.78
C ASP A 173 -15.65 19.01 46.84
N GLY A 174 -16.98 19.14 46.98
CA GLY A 174 -17.59 19.95 48.03
C GLY A 174 -17.14 19.55 49.45
N THR A 175 -16.79 18.27 49.63
CA THR A 175 -16.24 17.69 50.86
C THR A 175 -14.72 17.83 51.01
N TRP A 176 -13.99 18.24 49.97
CA TRP A 176 -12.54 18.43 50.03
C TRP A 176 -12.20 19.72 50.78
N ALA A 177 -11.12 19.69 51.55
CA ALA A 177 -10.65 20.85 52.30
C ALA A 177 -10.12 21.93 51.34
N ALA A 178 -10.22 23.21 51.74
CA ALA A 178 -9.40 24.23 51.11
C ALA A 178 -7.92 23.94 51.41
N ALA A 179 -7.05 24.10 50.42
CA ALA A 179 -5.61 23.89 50.61
C ALA A 179 -5.03 25.00 51.51
N ALA A 180 -4.22 24.60 52.49
CA ALA A 180 -3.54 25.53 53.38
C ALA A 180 -2.43 26.26 52.62
N ASP A 181 -2.43 27.60 52.68
CA ASP A 181 -1.36 28.45 52.16
C ASP A 181 -0.16 28.43 53.12
N LEU A 182 0.99 27.98 52.61
CA LEU A 182 2.24 27.85 53.36
C LEU A 182 3.20 29.03 53.11
N GLY A 183 2.90 29.89 52.13
CA GLY A 183 3.70 31.06 51.75
C GLY A 183 4.01 31.14 50.25
N THR A 184 4.37 32.34 49.78
CA THR A 184 4.75 32.59 48.38
C THR A 184 5.95 31.76 47.93
N TYR A 185 6.10 31.54 46.63
CA TYR A 185 7.40 31.16 46.04
C TYR A 185 8.52 32.09 46.57
N GLY A 186 9.65 31.50 46.99
CA GLY A 186 10.69 32.20 47.73
C GLY A 186 10.64 32.01 49.26
N ALA A 187 9.53 31.54 49.84
CA ALA A 187 9.39 31.31 51.28
C ALA A 187 10.11 30.04 51.78
N ALA A 188 10.56 30.06 53.03
CA ALA A 188 11.12 28.88 53.70
C ALA A 188 10.05 27.79 53.93
N PRO A 189 10.42 26.49 53.88
CA PRO A 189 11.77 25.94 53.79
C PRO A 189 12.37 25.92 52.38
N TRP A 190 11.55 25.96 51.34
CA TRP A 190 11.98 25.76 49.94
C TRP A 190 12.83 26.90 49.36
N GLY A 191 12.61 28.12 49.83
CA GLY A 191 13.26 29.33 49.33
C GLY A 191 12.97 29.59 47.85
N SER A 192 13.94 30.17 47.16
CA SER A 192 13.99 30.27 45.69
C SER A 192 14.62 29.02 45.05
N GLY A 193 14.62 27.87 45.74
CA GLY A 193 15.30 26.63 45.31
C GLY A 193 14.63 25.87 44.15
N VAL A 194 13.60 26.43 43.52
CA VAL A 194 12.87 25.82 42.40
C VAL A 194 13.28 26.47 41.09
N SER A 195 14.01 25.75 40.24
CA SER A 195 14.31 26.20 38.87
C SER A 195 13.05 26.14 38.00
N THR A 196 12.64 27.29 37.46
CA THR A 196 11.59 27.39 36.42
C THR A 196 12.14 27.07 35.02
N PRO A 197 11.29 26.83 34.00
CA PRO A 197 11.73 26.52 32.65
C PRO A 197 12.55 27.66 32.01
N ASN A 198 13.85 27.40 31.83
CA ASN A 198 14.75 28.34 31.17
C ASN A 198 14.85 28.07 29.66
N GLY A 199 14.06 28.78 28.86
CA GLY A 199 14.07 28.69 27.39
C GLY A 199 15.39 29.07 26.70
N SER A 200 16.36 29.67 27.42
CA SER A 200 17.71 29.95 26.89
C SER A 200 18.69 28.77 27.02
N ALA A 201 18.35 27.75 27.81
CA ALA A 201 19.15 26.54 27.93
C ALA A 201 19.04 25.68 26.66
N LYS A 202 20.08 24.88 26.36
CA LYS A 202 20.06 23.95 25.23
C LYS A 202 18.98 22.87 25.45
N THR A 203 18.11 22.66 24.45
CA THR A 203 17.17 21.53 24.46
C THR A 203 17.89 20.19 24.28
N PRO A 204 17.42 19.10 24.89
CA PRO A 204 17.83 17.73 24.56
C PRO A 204 17.14 17.17 23.30
N LEU A 205 16.24 17.90 22.64
CA LEU A 205 15.61 17.48 21.37
C LEU A 205 16.50 17.76 20.14
N SER A 206 16.41 16.86 19.16
CA SER A 206 17.00 17.02 17.83
C SER A 206 16.12 16.34 16.77
N VAL A 207 16.13 16.86 15.55
CA VAL A 207 15.43 16.26 14.40
C VAL A 207 16.30 15.14 13.84
N ALA A 208 15.81 13.89 13.89
CA ALA A 208 16.54 12.69 13.53
C ALA A 208 16.41 12.36 12.03
N SER A 209 15.18 12.43 11.51
CA SER A 209 14.87 12.30 10.09
C SER A 209 13.71 13.21 9.73
N ALA A 210 13.58 13.55 8.45
CA ALA A 210 12.49 14.39 7.95
C ALA A 210 12.11 14.00 6.53
N THR A 211 10.83 14.12 6.20
CA THR A 211 10.19 13.57 4.99
C THR A 211 9.26 14.58 4.32
N VAL A 212 8.99 14.37 3.03
CA VAL A 212 7.92 15.04 2.28
C VAL A 212 7.10 13.97 1.56
N GLY A 213 5.77 13.93 1.75
CA GLY A 213 4.92 12.85 1.21
C GLY A 213 5.44 11.46 1.60
N GLN A 214 5.68 11.28 2.91
CA GLN A 214 6.36 10.16 3.60
C GLN A 214 7.78 9.80 3.12
N ARG A 215 8.26 10.36 2.02
CA ARG A 215 9.55 10.03 1.38
C ARG A 215 10.69 10.94 1.87
N VAL A 216 11.91 10.39 1.96
CA VAL A 216 13.13 11.17 2.23
C VAL A 216 13.67 11.74 0.91
N ASN A 217 13.89 13.05 0.86
CA ASN A 217 14.43 13.78 -0.30
C ASN A 217 13.77 13.45 -1.67
N PRO A 218 12.43 13.44 -1.78
CA PRO A 218 11.71 12.99 -2.98
C PRO A 218 11.87 13.91 -4.19
N LEU A 219 11.66 13.32 -5.36
CA LEU A 219 11.56 13.95 -6.67
C LEU A 219 10.20 13.61 -7.27
N GLY A 220 9.54 14.58 -7.91
CA GLY A 220 8.17 14.41 -8.42
C GLY A 220 7.09 14.58 -7.36
N VAL A 221 7.33 15.37 -6.31
CA VAL A 221 6.28 15.76 -5.36
C VAL A 221 5.23 16.61 -6.07
N ASP A 222 3.94 16.32 -5.86
CA ASP A 222 2.89 17.17 -6.41
C ASP A 222 2.94 18.58 -5.78
N PRO A 223 2.96 19.67 -6.57
CA PRO A 223 3.00 21.05 -6.07
C PRO A 223 1.86 21.45 -5.12
N ALA A 224 0.72 20.74 -5.11
CA ALA A 224 -0.41 20.99 -4.21
C ALA A 224 -0.38 20.13 -2.93
N GLN A 225 0.10 18.89 -3.01
CA GLN A 225 0.08 17.90 -1.92
C GLN A 225 1.40 17.84 -1.11
N ALA A 226 2.12 18.97 -1.00
CA ALA A 226 3.34 19.02 -0.20
C ALA A 226 3.01 18.91 1.31
N ARG A 227 3.26 17.73 1.89
CA ARG A 227 3.13 17.42 3.33
C ARG A 227 4.45 17.05 3.96
N PHE A 228 4.83 17.73 5.04
CA PHE A 228 6.08 17.51 5.78
C PHE A 228 5.88 16.57 6.97
N GLY A 229 6.91 15.80 7.31
CA GLY A 229 7.02 15.04 8.55
C GLY A 229 8.44 15.06 9.12
N TRP A 230 8.57 14.83 10.42
CA TRP A 230 9.88 14.69 11.10
C TRP A 230 9.81 13.78 12.32
N LYS A 231 10.82 12.91 12.47
CA LYS A 231 11.03 12.11 13.68
C LYS A 231 12.02 12.82 14.60
N LEU A 232 11.73 12.84 15.89
CA LEU A 232 12.62 13.41 16.91
C LEU A 232 13.50 12.34 17.57
N ALA A 233 14.74 12.71 17.89
CA ALA A 233 15.62 11.99 18.80
C ALA A 233 15.91 12.86 20.02
N SER A 234 16.22 12.23 21.15
CA SER A 234 16.61 12.95 22.37
C SER A 234 17.68 12.24 23.18
N ALA A 235 18.49 13.03 23.89
CA ALA A 235 19.49 12.56 24.85
C ALA A 235 18.90 12.28 26.25
N THR A 236 17.61 12.59 26.50
CA THR A 236 16.93 12.35 27.78
C THR A 236 15.52 11.80 27.55
N SER A 237 14.95 11.12 28.56
CA SER A 237 13.56 10.69 28.54
C SER A 237 12.57 11.86 28.70
N GLN A 238 11.29 11.56 28.53
CA GLN A 238 10.13 12.44 28.69
C GLN A 238 10.04 13.66 27.75
N GLN A 239 10.82 13.71 26.68
CA GLN A 239 10.86 14.89 25.80
C GLN A 239 9.76 14.86 24.73
N ARG A 240 9.10 16.00 24.55
CA ARG A 240 8.07 16.28 23.53
C ARG A 240 8.24 17.68 22.98
N GLN A 241 7.90 17.90 21.71
CA GLN A 241 7.83 19.25 21.15
C GLN A 241 6.57 20.00 21.62
N SER A 242 6.66 21.32 21.69
CA SER A 242 5.59 22.28 21.97
C SER A 242 5.32 23.24 20.82
N ALA A 243 6.29 23.43 19.92
CA ALA A 243 6.16 24.22 18.71
C ALA A 243 7.18 23.75 17.67
N TYR A 244 6.94 24.08 16.41
CA TYR A 244 7.89 23.92 15.31
C TYR A 244 8.04 25.21 14.50
N GLN A 245 9.07 25.27 13.65
CA GLN A 245 9.22 26.25 12.58
C GLN A 245 9.83 25.57 11.36
N LEU A 246 9.15 25.66 10.23
CA LEU A 246 9.61 25.25 8.92
C LEU A 246 10.17 26.46 8.17
N LEU A 247 11.31 26.28 7.50
CA LEU A 247 11.80 27.20 6.47
C LEU A 247 11.99 26.43 5.17
N VAL A 248 11.38 26.90 4.09
CA VAL A 248 11.48 26.37 2.73
C VAL A 248 12.04 27.45 1.82
N SER A 249 13.06 27.11 1.04
CA SER A 249 13.87 28.02 0.24
C SER A 249 14.13 27.43 -1.16
N THR A 250 14.34 28.27 -2.17
CA THR A 250 14.86 27.84 -3.49
C THR A 250 15.82 28.90 -4.06
N GLY A 251 16.82 28.47 -4.82
CA GLY A 251 17.84 29.37 -5.39
C GLY A 251 18.67 30.18 -4.38
N GLY A 252 18.62 29.82 -3.09
CA GLY A 252 19.22 30.60 -1.99
C GLY A 252 18.30 31.66 -1.37
N THR A 253 17.06 31.77 -1.84
CA THR A 253 16.03 32.70 -1.34
C THR A 253 14.96 31.93 -0.56
N ASP A 254 14.55 32.44 0.60
CA ASP A 254 13.45 31.85 1.37
C ASP A 254 12.09 32.13 0.71
N VAL A 255 11.28 31.08 0.59
CA VAL A 255 9.96 31.07 -0.10
C VAL A 255 8.83 31.02 0.93
N TRP A 256 9.02 30.28 2.02
CA TRP A 256 8.07 30.17 3.12
C TRP A 256 8.82 30.00 4.45
N ASP A 257 8.50 30.85 5.42
CA ASP A 257 8.77 30.64 6.84
C ASP A 257 7.42 30.47 7.53
N SER A 258 7.21 29.37 8.26
CA SER A 258 5.97 29.17 9.04
C SER A 258 5.88 30.05 10.28
N GLY A 259 6.98 30.69 10.69
CA GLY A 259 7.17 31.20 12.03
C GLY A 259 7.15 30.08 13.09
N ARG A 260 7.16 30.45 14.38
CA ARG A 260 6.96 29.50 15.47
C ARG A 260 5.48 29.10 15.54
N VAL A 261 5.13 27.96 14.96
CA VAL A 261 3.77 27.38 15.02
C VAL A 261 3.61 26.63 16.35
N PRO A 262 2.66 27.02 17.23
CA PRO A 262 2.44 26.37 18.52
C PRO A 262 1.65 25.07 18.34
N SER A 263 2.29 24.02 17.81
CA SER A 263 1.72 22.67 17.65
C SER A 263 2.67 21.58 18.13
N ALA A 264 2.09 20.44 18.53
CA ALA A 264 2.80 19.20 18.85
C ALA A 264 2.85 18.20 17.66
N GLN A 265 2.23 18.52 16.53
CA GLN A 265 2.15 17.69 15.32
C GLN A 265 3.53 17.48 14.66
N GLN A 266 3.87 16.22 14.36
CA GLN A 266 5.16 15.80 13.77
C GLN A 266 5.03 15.17 12.36
N ALA A 267 3.81 14.88 11.91
CA ALA A 267 3.51 14.27 10.62
C ALA A 267 2.29 14.96 9.99
N ASP A 268 2.11 14.81 8.68
CA ASP A 268 1.03 15.44 7.89
C ASP A 268 0.96 16.98 8.04
N VAL A 269 2.12 17.64 8.06
CA VAL A 269 2.18 19.11 8.20
C VAL A 269 2.10 19.77 6.83
N ALA A 270 0.98 20.44 6.56
CA ALA A 270 0.72 21.18 5.32
C ALA A 270 1.77 22.26 5.01
N TYR A 271 2.22 22.31 3.75
CA TYR A 271 2.90 23.47 3.19
C TYR A 271 1.93 24.67 3.12
N GLY A 272 2.21 25.72 3.91
CA GLY A 272 1.38 26.92 4.00
C GLY A 272 1.95 28.14 3.27
N GLY A 273 2.81 27.93 2.28
CA GLY A 273 3.51 28.99 1.55
C GLY A 273 2.92 29.34 0.18
N PRO A 274 3.57 30.24 -0.58
CA PRO A 274 3.20 30.55 -1.97
C PRO A 274 3.22 29.30 -2.86
N ALA A 275 2.26 29.17 -3.77
CA ALA A 275 2.08 27.98 -4.60
C ALA A 275 3.38 27.57 -5.33
N LEU A 276 3.79 26.31 -5.14
CA LEU A 276 5.05 25.78 -5.65
C LEU A 276 5.07 25.77 -7.20
N THR A 277 6.27 25.84 -7.78
CA THR A 277 6.48 25.85 -9.24
C THR A 277 6.97 24.50 -9.75
N SER A 278 6.71 24.23 -11.03
CA SER A 278 7.02 22.96 -11.68
C SER A 278 8.53 22.67 -11.75
N LEU A 279 8.92 21.40 -11.61
CA LEU A 279 10.30 20.90 -11.74
C LEU A 279 11.35 21.75 -10.98
N THR A 280 10.96 22.24 -9.80
CA THR A 280 11.74 23.17 -8.99
C THR A 280 12.27 22.45 -7.75
N ALA A 281 13.58 22.47 -7.57
CA ALA A 281 14.21 21.97 -6.36
C ALA A 281 14.01 22.98 -5.21
N TYR A 282 13.44 22.51 -4.11
CA TYR A 282 13.30 23.25 -2.87
C TYR A 282 14.21 22.63 -1.81
N THR A 283 14.91 23.47 -1.06
CA THR A 283 15.60 23.08 0.17
C THR A 283 14.75 23.46 1.37
N TRP A 284 14.68 22.61 2.39
CA TRP A 284 13.93 22.91 3.60
C TRP A 284 14.63 22.42 4.86
N LYS A 285 14.21 22.96 6.00
CA LYS A 285 14.69 22.58 7.33
C LYS A 285 13.61 22.87 8.37
N VAL A 286 13.62 22.11 9.45
CA VAL A 286 12.70 22.30 10.59
C VAL A 286 13.49 22.47 11.89
N ARG A 287 13.00 23.30 12.80
CA ARG A 287 13.45 23.36 14.19
C ARG A 287 12.24 23.28 15.13
N VAL A 288 12.47 22.78 16.33
CA VAL A 288 11.41 22.55 17.32
C VAL A 288 11.72 23.26 18.63
N TRP A 289 10.68 23.46 19.44
CA TRP A 289 10.79 23.83 20.85
C TRP A 289 10.33 22.66 21.70
N ASP A 290 10.99 22.38 22.81
CA ASP A 290 10.51 21.39 23.78
C ASP A 290 9.43 21.97 24.74
N ALA A 291 8.95 21.15 25.67
CA ALA A 291 7.99 21.56 26.70
C ALA A 291 8.52 22.68 27.62
N GLN A 292 9.84 22.80 27.80
CA GLN A 292 10.50 23.86 28.57
C GLN A 292 10.61 25.19 27.78
N GLY A 293 10.16 25.22 26.52
CA GLY A 293 10.31 26.36 25.63
C GLY A 293 11.73 26.57 25.12
N ARG A 294 12.63 25.57 25.26
CA ARG A 294 13.99 25.62 24.73
C ARG A 294 13.99 25.27 23.25
N ILE A 295 14.70 26.05 22.45
CA ILE A 295 14.77 25.88 20.99
C ILE A 295 15.85 24.89 20.56
N SER A 296 15.57 24.07 19.54
CA SER A 296 16.54 23.19 18.91
C SER A 296 17.46 23.93 17.93
N GLY A 297 18.58 23.30 17.59
CA GLY A 297 19.22 23.58 16.31
C GLY A 297 18.26 23.28 15.15
N TRP A 298 18.49 23.89 14.00
CA TRP A 298 17.84 23.45 12.76
C TRP A 298 18.22 22.00 12.46
N SER A 299 17.31 21.26 11.83
CA SER A 299 17.63 20.00 11.17
C SER A 299 18.76 20.18 10.14
N PRO A 300 19.42 19.09 9.73
CA PRO A 300 20.10 19.07 8.44
C PRO A 300 19.16 19.60 7.34
N VAL A 301 19.71 20.32 6.36
CA VAL A 301 18.93 20.80 5.22
C VAL A 301 18.55 19.61 4.37
N GLN A 302 17.24 19.41 4.18
CA GLN A 302 16.66 18.43 3.28
C GLN A 302 16.27 19.10 1.95
N ARG A 303 15.94 18.28 0.96
CA ARG A 303 15.45 18.62 -0.36
C ARG A 303 14.03 18.07 -0.53
N PHE A 304 13.26 18.69 -1.41
CA PHE A 304 12.30 17.98 -2.25
C PHE A 304 12.31 18.64 -3.63
N GLU A 305 11.76 17.98 -4.63
CA GLU A 305 11.65 18.56 -5.97
C GLU A 305 10.31 18.21 -6.60
N THR A 306 9.66 19.22 -7.17
CA THR A 306 8.29 19.14 -7.66
C THR A 306 8.15 18.41 -8.99
N ALA A 307 6.94 17.92 -9.24
CA ALA A 307 6.48 17.44 -10.54
C ALA A 307 6.12 18.63 -11.48
N LEU A 308 5.34 18.38 -12.53
CA LEU A 308 4.63 19.44 -13.25
C LEU A 308 3.43 19.90 -12.40
N ARG A 309 3.14 21.20 -12.39
CA ARG A 309 1.97 21.78 -11.70
C ARG A 309 0.72 21.74 -12.57
N ASP A 310 0.88 21.90 -13.88
CA ASP A 310 -0.18 21.70 -14.86
C ASP A 310 0.33 20.69 -15.91
N PRO A 311 0.22 19.38 -15.65
CA PRO A 311 0.65 18.36 -16.60
C PRO A 311 -0.05 18.46 -17.97
N ALA A 312 -1.27 19.00 -18.04
CA ALA A 312 -2.02 19.13 -19.28
C ALA A 312 -1.44 20.23 -20.19
N ALA A 313 -1.03 21.37 -19.61
CA ALA A 313 -0.37 22.46 -20.33
C ALA A 313 1.14 22.25 -20.53
N GLU A 314 1.83 21.66 -19.54
CA GLU A 314 3.29 21.56 -19.51
C GLU A 314 3.86 20.29 -20.16
N TRP A 315 3.05 19.25 -20.42
CA TRP A 315 3.52 18.04 -21.10
C TRP A 315 3.58 18.22 -22.61
N THR A 316 4.77 18.48 -23.14
CA THR A 316 5.03 18.64 -24.58
C THR A 316 5.15 17.32 -25.34
N GLY A 317 5.44 16.21 -24.66
CA GLY A 317 5.60 14.89 -25.28
C GLY A 317 4.34 14.38 -25.99
N ALA A 318 4.53 13.87 -27.20
CA ALA A 318 3.53 13.06 -27.90
C ALA A 318 3.56 11.61 -27.40
N PHE A 319 2.49 10.84 -27.64
CA PHE A 319 2.50 9.39 -27.41
C PHE A 319 2.92 8.68 -28.70
N LEU A 320 3.93 7.82 -28.61
CA LEU A 320 4.56 7.14 -29.74
C LEU A 320 4.36 5.63 -29.63
N GLY A 321 3.93 5.02 -30.74
CA GLY A 321 3.74 3.58 -30.88
C GLY A 321 4.62 2.98 -31.97
N ARG A 322 4.24 1.80 -32.44
CA ARG A 322 4.92 1.05 -33.51
C ARG A 322 4.97 1.88 -34.81
N ALA A 323 6.00 1.68 -35.64
CA ALA A 323 6.12 2.36 -36.94
C ALA A 323 4.96 2.02 -37.90
N THR A 324 4.53 0.77 -37.88
CA THR A 324 3.40 0.23 -38.64
C THR A 324 2.39 -0.38 -37.67
N ALA A 325 1.15 -0.60 -38.12
CA ALA A 325 0.22 -1.42 -37.37
C ALA A 325 0.79 -2.84 -37.19
N GLY A 326 0.42 -3.50 -36.09
CA GLY A 326 0.77 -4.90 -35.88
C GLY A 326 0.11 -5.84 -36.91
N PRO A 327 0.58 -7.09 -37.01
CA PRO A 327 -0.18 -8.14 -37.68
C PRO A 327 -1.55 -8.34 -37.01
N ASP A 328 -2.55 -8.77 -37.78
CA ASP A 328 -3.94 -8.89 -37.33
C ASP A 328 -4.64 -10.12 -37.97
N LEU A 329 -5.92 -10.32 -37.66
CA LEU A 329 -6.83 -11.29 -38.33
C LEU A 329 -7.97 -10.60 -39.11
N ALA A 330 -7.93 -9.28 -39.29
CA ALA A 330 -8.99 -8.52 -39.94
C ALA A 330 -9.17 -8.93 -41.41
N GLY A 331 -10.40 -9.24 -41.80
CA GLY A 331 -10.75 -9.75 -43.13
C GLY A 331 -10.53 -11.25 -43.33
N ALA A 332 -10.08 -11.98 -42.31
CA ALA A 332 -10.17 -13.44 -42.28
C ALA A 332 -11.49 -13.90 -41.63
N SER A 333 -11.87 -15.14 -41.89
CA SER A 333 -13.05 -15.82 -41.32
C SER A 333 -12.64 -17.10 -40.61
N TRP A 334 -13.33 -17.44 -39.52
CA TRP A 334 -13.23 -18.73 -38.87
C TRP A 334 -13.79 -19.83 -39.78
N LEU A 335 -13.05 -20.92 -39.93
CA LEU A 335 -13.39 -22.06 -40.78
C LEU A 335 -13.58 -23.33 -39.96
N TRP A 336 -14.49 -24.19 -40.40
CA TRP A 336 -14.48 -25.60 -40.01
C TRP A 336 -14.79 -26.50 -41.20
N TYR A 337 -14.66 -27.81 -40.99
CA TYR A 337 -15.17 -28.80 -41.92
C TYR A 337 -16.72 -28.65 -42.06
N PRO A 338 -17.31 -28.92 -43.25
CA PRO A 338 -18.76 -28.83 -43.45
C PRO A 338 -19.54 -29.99 -42.79
N GLU A 339 -19.62 -29.97 -41.46
CA GLU A 339 -20.39 -30.91 -40.61
C GLU A 339 -21.13 -30.17 -39.48
N GLY A 340 -22.34 -30.60 -39.13
CA GLY A 340 -23.08 -30.08 -37.96
C GLY A 340 -23.19 -28.54 -37.89
N ASP A 341 -23.20 -28.00 -36.68
CA ASP A 341 -23.11 -26.57 -36.39
C ASP A 341 -21.92 -26.27 -35.46
N PRO A 342 -20.76 -25.86 -36.00
CA PRO A 342 -19.57 -25.52 -35.22
C PRO A 342 -19.65 -24.17 -34.48
N LEU A 343 -20.73 -23.39 -34.64
CA LEU A 343 -20.98 -22.19 -33.83
C LEU A 343 -21.79 -22.54 -32.58
N GLY A 344 -22.76 -23.45 -32.70
CA GLY A 344 -23.48 -24.04 -31.57
C GLY A 344 -22.70 -25.13 -30.82
N GLY A 345 -21.78 -25.80 -31.50
CA GLY A 345 -20.82 -26.76 -30.94
C GLY A 345 -20.83 -28.12 -31.64
N VAL A 346 -19.64 -28.71 -31.84
CA VAL A 346 -19.44 -30.02 -32.47
C VAL A 346 -18.63 -30.96 -31.57
N PRO A 347 -18.74 -32.30 -31.71
CA PRO A 347 -17.99 -33.25 -30.88
C PRO A 347 -16.46 -33.10 -31.01
N PRO A 348 -15.68 -33.59 -30.02
CA PRO A 348 -14.22 -33.58 -30.07
C PRO A 348 -13.69 -34.28 -31.33
N ALA A 349 -12.90 -33.58 -32.14
CA ALA A 349 -12.33 -34.11 -33.38
C ALA A 349 -11.23 -33.22 -33.97
N THR A 350 -10.27 -33.85 -34.66
CA THR A 350 -9.28 -33.17 -35.52
C THR A 350 -9.82 -32.97 -36.93
N ARG A 351 -9.59 -31.79 -37.51
CA ARG A 351 -9.85 -31.45 -38.92
C ARG A 351 -8.63 -30.85 -39.58
N PHE A 352 -8.50 -31.10 -40.88
CA PHE A 352 -7.31 -30.80 -41.66
C PHE A 352 -7.68 -29.81 -42.76
N PHE A 353 -6.92 -28.72 -42.88
CA PHE A 353 -7.21 -27.59 -43.75
C PHE A 353 -6.01 -27.29 -44.65
N ARG A 354 -6.25 -26.97 -45.92
CA ARG A 354 -5.20 -26.67 -46.90
C ARG A 354 -5.54 -25.44 -47.74
N LYS A 355 -4.51 -24.66 -48.04
CA LYS A 355 -4.55 -23.55 -49.00
C LYS A 355 -3.29 -23.54 -49.86
N SER A 356 -3.49 -23.68 -51.16
CA SER A 356 -2.46 -23.40 -52.15
C SER A 356 -2.49 -21.92 -52.56
N LEU A 357 -1.33 -21.33 -52.80
CA LEU A 357 -1.16 -19.98 -53.34
C LEU A 357 0.08 -19.91 -54.25
N ASP A 358 -0.02 -19.21 -55.37
CA ASP A 358 1.10 -18.93 -56.25
C ASP A 358 1.68 -17.53 -55.97
N LEU A 359 3.01 -17.44 -55.90
CA LEU A 359 3.73 -16.18 -55.69
C LEU A 359 4.61 -15.84 -56.90
N ALA A 360 4.52 -14.59 -57.38
CA ALA A 360 5.31 -14.13 -58.53
C ALA A 360 6.83 -14.11 -58.26
N ALA A 361 7.23 -13.98 -56.99
CA ALA A 361 8.61 -14.04 -56.52
C ALA A 361 8.67 -14.63 -55.10
N ALA A 362 9.84 -15.09 -54.66
CA ALA A 362 10.06 -15.43 -53.25
C ALA A 362 10.13 -14.13 -52.42
N PRO A 363 9.37 -14.01 -51.31
CA PRO A 363 9.30 -12.78 -50.54
C PRO A 363 10.45 -12.63 -49.54
N SER A 364 10.89 -11.38 -49.29
CA SER A 364 11.87 -11.07 -48.24
C SER A 364 11.30 -11.22 -46.81
N LYS A 365 9.98 -11.09 -46.66
CA LYS A 365 9.26 -11.26 -45.39
C LYS A 365 7.81 -11.68 -45.67
N ALA A 366 7.26 -12.59 -44.86
CA ALA A 366 5.83 -12.90 -44.89
C ALA A 366 5.36 -13.34 -43.51
N THR A 367 4.38 -12.65 -42.94
CA THR A 367 3.88 -12.95 -41.59
C THR A 367 2.62 -13.81 -41.69
N LEU A 368 2.63 -14.98 -41.05
CA LEU A 368 1.45 -15.81 -40.84
C LEU A 368 0.94 -15.60 -39.41
N VAL A 369 -0.28 -15.06 -39.29
CA VAL A 369 -1.07 -15.07 -38.05
C VAL A 369 -2.00 -16.27 -38.09
N VAL A 370 -2.11 -17.04 -37.00
CA VAL A 370 -2.94 -18.25 -36.97
C VAL A 370 -3.34 -18.65 -35.55
N THR A 371 -4.59 -19.08 -35.39
CA THR A 371 -5.11 -19.72 -34.18
C THR A 371 -6.20 -20.74 -34.53
N GLY A 372 -6.60 -21.55 -33.56
CA GLY A 372 -7.72 -22.48 -33.67
C GLY A 372 -8.30 -22.81 -32.30
N ASP A 373 -9.58 -23.15 -32.29
CA ASP A 373 -10.38 -23.51 -31.13
C ASP A 373 -10.73 -25.01 -31.21
N ASP A 374 -10.27 -25.85 -30.27
CA ASP A 374 -9.40 -25.53 -29.13
C ASP A 374 -7.93 -25.24 -29.51
N THR A 375 -7.45 -25.76 -30.65
CA THR A 375 -6.02 -25.71 -31.04
C THR A 375 -5.77 -25.67 -32.56
N ALA A 376 -4.57 -25.23 -32.97
CA ALA A 376 -4.05 -25.35 -34.34
C ALA A 376 -2.55 -25.71 -34.41
N THR A 377 -2.21 -26.81 -35.09
CA THR A 377 -0.85 -27.12 -35.57
C THR A 377 -0.71 -26.69 -37.02
N VAL A 378 0.41 -26.06 -37.39
CA VAL A 378 0.53 -25.34 -38.68
C VAL A 378 1.82 -25.69 -39.41
N TRP A 379 1.72 -25.89 -40.72
CA TRP A 379 2.83 -26.13 -41.63
C TRP A 379 2.80 -25.17 -42.84
N VAL A 380 3.99 -24.79 -43.32
CA VAL A 380 4.18 -24.11 -44.60
C VAL A 380 5.16 -24.94 -45.43
N ASN A 381 4.73 -25.34 -46.64
CA ASN A 381 5.50 -26.20 -47.55
C ASN A 381 6.09 -27.45 -46.86
N GLY A 382 5.30 -28.14 -46.04
CA GLY A 382 5.72 -29.34 -45.31
C GLY A 382 6.49 -29.09 -44.00
N THR A 383 7.05 -27.90 -43.79
CA THR A 383 7.77 -27.52 -42.55
C THR A 383 6.77 -27.07 -41.49
N LYS A 384 6.82 -27.65 -40.27
CA LYS A 384 6.00 -27.20 -39.14
C LYS A 384 6.49 -25.83 -38.67
N VAL A 385 5.58 -24.86 -38.56
CA VAL A 385 5.86 -23.46 -38.20
C VAL A 385 5.19 -23.00 -36.91
N SER A 386 4.10 -23.66 -36.49
CA SER A 386 3.42 -23.35 -35.23
C SER A 386 2.72 -24.57 -34.62
N ASP A 387 2.40 -24.47 -33.33
CA ASP A 387 1.63 -25.43 -32.53
C ASP A 387 0.95 -24.67 -31.38
N SER A 388 -0.38 -24.77 -31.26
CA SER A 388 -1.08 -24.23 -30.08
C SER A 388 -0.64 -24.94 -28.78
N PRO A 389 -0.52 -24.22 -27.65
CA PRO A 389 -0.42 -24.87 -26.35
C PRO A 389 -1.74 -25.59 -26.03
N ARG A 390 -1.66 -26.81 -25.48
CA ARG A 390 -2.84 -27.59 -25.07
C ARG A 390 -3.32 -27.15 -23.68
N VAL A 391 -3.94 -25.98 -23.64
CA VAL A 391 -4.49 -25.31 -22.45
C VAL A 391 -5.88 -24.74 -22.75
N THR A 392 -6.69 -24.52 -21.72
CA THR A 392 -7.99 -23.84 -21.83
C THR A 392 -7.86 -22.50 -22.56
N ASP A 393 -8.80 -22.19 -23.45
CA ASP A 393 -8.84 -20.93 -24.20
C ASP A 393 -7.58 -20.63 -25.04
N SER A 394 -6.82 -21.65 -25.48
CA SER A 394 -5.61 -21.47 -26.31
C SER A 394 -5.88 -20.60 -27.55
N TRP A 395 -7.09 -20.70 -28.11
CA TRP A 395 -7.57 -19.93 -29.26
C TRP A 395 -7.46 -18.41 -29.08
N LYS A 396 -7.56 -17.90 -27.84
CA LYS A 396 -7.47 -16.46 -27.51
C LYS A 396 -6.09 -15.85 -27.73
N THR A 397 -5.05 -16.65 -27.99
CA THR A 397 -3.73 -16.15 -28.39
C THR A 397 -3.36 -16.66 -29.78
N ALA A 398 -3.20 -15.77 -30.75
CA ALA A 398 -2.72 -16.16 -32.08
C ALA A 398 -1.19 -16.27 -32.12
N ALA A 399 -0.72 -17.36 -32.72
CA ALA A 399 0.68 -17.48 -33.10
C ALA A 399 0.97 -16.54 -34.29
N VAL A 400 2.12 -15.88 -34.23
CA VAL A 400 2.59 -14.94 -35.26
C VAL A 400 4.00 -15.36 -35.68
N VAL A 401 4.13 -15.84 -36.91
CA VAL A 401 5.35 -16.47 -37.41
C VAL A 401 5.81 -15.80 -38.70
N ASP A 402 7.10 -15.49 -38.81
CA ASP A 402 7.70 -15.12 -40.09
C ASP A 402 8.00 -16.39 -40.88
N VAL A 403 7.30 -16.55 -42.01
CA VAL A 403 7.41 -17.69 -42.92
C VAL A 403 8.00 -17.30 -44.27
N GLY A 404 8.52 -16.07 -44.40
CA GLY A 404 9.08 -15.55 -45.67
C GLY A 404 10.13 -16.47 -46.28
N GLY A 405 11.10 -16.91 -45.46
CA GLY A 405 12.17 -17.85 -45.87
C GLY A 405 11.71 -19.28 -46.17
N LEU A 406 10.43 -19.63 -45.95
CA LEU A 406 9.83 -20.92 -46.32
C LEU A 406 8.98 -20.83 -47.61
N LEU A 407 8.76 -19.62 -48.13
CA LEU A 407 7.98 -19.37 -49.34
C LEU A 407 8.91 -19.21 -50.56
N THR A 408 8.51 -19.76 -51.70
CA THR A 408 9.24 -19.63 -52.97
C THR A 408 8.40 -18.88 -54.01
N ALA A 409 9.01 -18.49 -55.12
CA ALA A 409 8.25 -18.22 -56.34
C ALA A 409 7.47 -19.49 -56.78
N GLY A 410 6.38 -19.30 -57.51
CA GLY A 410 5.47 -20.37 -57.91
C GLY A 410 4.60 -20.89 -56.75
N PRO A 411 4.18 -22.17 -56.77
CA PRO A 411 3.16 -22.69 -55.88
C PRO A 411 3.71 -22.94 -54.48
N ASN A 412 2.95 -22.52 -53.48
CA ASN A 412 3.19 -22.73 -52.06
C ASN A 412 1.94 -23.32 -51.39
N THR A 413 2.11 -23.97 -50.25
CA THR A 413 1.00 -24.55 -49.47
C THR A 413 1.08 -24.12 -48.00
N ILE A 414 -0.03 -23.62 -47.46
CA ILE A 414 -0.29 -23.56 -46.02
C ILE A 414 -1.18 -24.76 -45.66
N ALA A 415 -0.84 -25.46 -44.59
CA ALA A 415 -1.59 -26.60 -44.08
C ALA A 415 -1.80 -26.44 -42.57
N VAL A 416 -3.03 -26.68 -42.08
CA VAL A 416 -3.39 -26.56 -40.65
C VAL A 416 -4.16 -27.79 -40.20
N SER A 417 -3.78 -28.34 -39.05
CA SER A 417 -4.54 -29.36 -38.34
C SER A 417 -5.11 -28.68 -37.10
N ALA A 418 -6.43 -28.55 -37.02
CA ALA A 418 -7.11 -27.98 -35.87
C ALA A 418 -7.89 -29.07 -35.13
N GLU A 419 -7.81 -29.09 -33.81
CA GLU A 419 -8.40 -30.12 -32.96
C GLU A 419 -9.32 -29.44 -31.94
N ASN A 420 -10.62 -29.75 -32.04
CA ASN A 420 -11.58 -29.48 -30.99
C ASN A 420 -11.46 -30.61 -29.95
N THR A 421 -11.20 -30.27 -28.69
CA THR A 421 -10.90 -31.24 -27.62
C THR A 421 -12.10 -31.52 -26.74
N THR A 422 -13.09 -30.61 -26.68
CA THR A 422 -14.36 -30.81 -25.97
C THR A 422 -15.56 -30.74 -26.93
N GLN A 423 -16.80 -30.80 -26.42
CA GLN A 423 -17.99 -30.50 -27.22
C GLN A 423 -18.30 -29.00 -27.15
N SER A 424 -17.40 -28.23 -27.75
CA SER A 424 -17.36 -26.76 -27.81
C SER A 424 -17.66 -26.27 -29.24
N PRO A 425 -17.88 -24.95 -29.44
CA PRO A 425 -17.65 -24.33 -30.74
C PRO A 425 -16.29 -24.73 -31.31
N ALA A 426 -16.16 -24.80 -32.63
CA ALA A 426 -14.93 -25.26 -33.27
C ALA A 426 -14.61 -24.44 -34.52
N GLY A 427 -13.36 -24.03 -34.65
CA GLY A 427 -12.93 -23.22 -35.79
C GLY A 427 -11.42 -23.06 -35.85
N MET A 428 -10.90 -22.75 -37.03
CA MET A 428 -9.56 -22.18 -37.17
C MET A 428 -9.60 -20.90 -38.00
N ILE A 429 -8.68 -19.98 -37.72
CA ILE A 429 -8.57 -18.71 -38.44
C ILE A 429 -7.10 -18.37 -38.67
N ALA A 430 -6.76 -17.89 -39.86
CA ALA A 430 -5.40 -17.51 -40.21
C ALA A 430 -5.36 -16.39 -41.25
N LYS A 431 -4.24 -15.66 -41.28
CA LYS A 431 -3.95 -14.61 -42.26
C LYS A 431 -2.45 -14.59 -42.57
N LEU A 432 -2.11 -14.89 -43.83
CA LEU A 432 -0.77 -14.65 -44.37
C LEU A 432 -0.73 -13.26 -44.99
N THR A 433 0.23 -12.43 -44.59
CA THR A 433 0.52 -11.13 -45.23
C THR A 433 1.92 -11.17 -45.83
N VAL A 434 2.04 -11.14 -47.15
CA VAL A 434 3.32 -11.17 -47.88
C VAL A 434 3.83 -9.75 -48.15
N GLN A 435 5.08 -9.44 -47.79
CA GLN A 435 5.63 -8.09 -48.01
C GLN A 435 5.71 -7.77 -49.52
N GLY A 436 4.98 -6.75 -49.97
CA GLY A 436 4.89 -6.39 -51.38
C GLY A 436 4.15 -7.40 -52.26
N GLY A 437 3.44 -8.35 -51.65
CA GLY A 437 2.71 -9.42 -52.33
C GLY A 437 1.24 -9.51 -51.88
N PRO A 438 0.59 -10.68 -52.07
CA PRO A 438 -0.80 -10.87 -51.68
C PRO A 438 -0.98 -11.02 -50.16
N THR A 439 -2.18 -10.72 -49.69
CA THR A 439 -2.68 -11.11 -48.37
C THR A 439 -3.70 -12.23 -48.55
N VAL A 440 -3.54 -13.34 -47.83
CA VAL A 440 -4.40 -14.53 -47.92
C VAL A 440 -4.96 -14.84 -46.53
N GLY A 441 -6.23 -14.52 -46.32
CA GLY A 441 -6.99 -14.91 -45.14
C GLY A 441 -7.56 -16.32 -45.25
N THR A 442 -8.10 -16.81 -44.14
CA THR A 442 -9.00 -17.97 -44.12
C THR A 442 -10.39 -17.58 -44.64
N ASP A 443 -10.87 -18.31 -45.63
CA ASP A 443 -12.16 -18.09 -46.30
C ASP A 443 -12.72 -19.42 -46.87
N GLY A 444 -13.89 -19.36 -47.51
CA GLY A 444 -14.53 -20.53 -48.14
C GLY A 444 -13.82 -21.10 -49.37
N THR A 445 -12.62 -20.60 -49.73
CA THR A 445 -11.78 -21.14 -50.82
C THR A 445 -10.66 -22.05 -50.32
N TRP A 446 -10.57 -22.27 -48.99
CA TRP A 446 -9.73 -23.30 -48.40
C TRP A 446 -10.34 -24.70 -48.59
N LYS A 447 -9.50 -25.73 -48.62
CA LYS A 447 -9.92 -27.14 -48.62
C LYS A 447 -9.97 -27.68 -47.19
N ALA A 448 -10.89 -28.60 -46.89
CA ALA A 448 -11.01 -29.24 -45.58
C ALA A 448 -11.21 -30.76 -45.66
N SER A 449 -10.72 -31.50 -44.67
CA SER A 449 -10.86 -32.97 -44.54
C SER A 449 -11.03 -33.41 -43.09
N GLN A 450 -11.68 -34.55 -42.88
CA GLN A 450 -11.78 -35.25 -41.59
C GLN A 450 -10.54 -36.13 -41.30
N THR A 451 -9.65 -36.35 -42.27
CA THR A 451 -8.41 -37.13 -42.13
C THR A 451 -7.20 -36.44 -42.77
N GLY A 452 -6.03 -36.59 -42.14
CA GLY A 452 -4.75 -36.10 -42.65
C GLY A 452 -3.84 -37.27 -43.06
N PRO A 453 -3.97 -37.80 -44.30
CA PRO A 453 -3.13 -38.89 -44.78
C PRO A 453 -1.66 -38.48 -44.94
N ASP A 454 -0.72 -39.42 -44.94
CA ASP A 454 0.71 -39.12 -45.01
C ASP A 454 1.07 -38.17 -46.16
N GLY A 455 1.74 -37.07 -45.82
CA GLY A 455 2.12 -36.03 -46.77
C GLY A 455 1.07 -34.96 -47.05
N TRP A 456 -0.12 -34.98 -46.40
CA TRP A 456 -1.15 -33.94 -46.57
C TRP A 456 -0.65 -32.51 -46.27
N GLN A 457 0.42 -32.35 -45.50
CA GLN A 457 1.05 -31.05 -45.19
C GLN A 457 2.02 -30.56 -46.28
N GLN A 458 2.34 -31.38 -47.28
CA GLN A 458 3.35 -31.11 -48.30
C GLN A 458 2.81 -30.27 -49.47
N ARG A 459 3.75 -29.59 -50.15
CA ARG A 459 3.50 -28.96 -51.46
C ARG A 459 3.25 -30.04 -52.50
N GLY A 460 2.25 -29.86 -53.36
CA GLY A 460 1.94 -30.80 -54.46
C GLY A 460 1.14 -32.04 -54.09
N PHE A 461 0.73 -32.20 -52.81
CA PHE A 461 -0.29 -33.17 -52.43
C PHE A 461 -1.64 -32.84 -53.11
N ASP A 462 -2.35 -33.86 -53.59
CA ASP A 462 -3.65 -33.72 -54.27
C ASP A 462 -4.81 -33.62 -53.27
N ASP A 463 -5.32 -32.40 -53.09
CA ASP A 463 -6.53 -32.08 -52.32
C ASP A 463 -7.77 -31.85 -53.20
N SER A 464 -7.74 -32.22 -54.48
CA SER A 464 -8.86 -32.00 -55.41
C SER A 464 -10.17 -32.60 -54.90
N SER A 465 -10.09 -33.79 -54.29
CA SER A 465 -11.20 -34.54 -53.67
C SER A 465 -11.71 -33.96 -52.35
N TRP A 466 -10.97 -33.07 -51.68
CA TRP A 466 -11.39 -32.47 -50.41
C TRP A 466 -12.53 -31.47 -50.67
N PRO A 467 -13.60 -31.44 -49.85
CA PRO A 467 -14.59 -30.36 -49.93
C PRO A 467 -13.97 -28.99 -49.60
N ALA A 468 -14.67 -27.93 -49.96
CA ALA A 468 -14.36 -26.59 -49.45
C ALA A 468 -14.61 -26.53 -47.93
N ALA A 469 -13.76 -25.79 -47.23
CA ALA A 469 -13.99 -25.43 -45.84
C ALA A 469 -15.22 -24.51 -45.74
N ARG A 470 -16.06 -24.72 -44.72
CA ARG A 470 -17.18 -23.80 -44.46
C ARG A 470 -16.64 -22.63 -43.64
N ALA A 471 -16.69 -21.44 -44.22
CA ALA A 471 -16.57 -20.19 -43.45
C ALA A 471 -17.79 -20.05 -42.54
N LEU A 472 -17.54 -19.87 -41.25
CA LEU A 472 -18.56 -19.82 -40.20
C LEU A 472 -18.97 -18.38 -39.89
N THR A 473 -17.98 -17.53 -39.62
CA THR A 473 -18.14 -16.14 -39.21
C THR A 473 -16.83 -15.37 -39.46
N ALA A 474 -16.91 -14.04 -39.58
CA ALA A 474 -15.73 -13.20 -39.74
C ALA A 474 -14.92 -13.09 -38.43
N TYR A 475 -13.67 -12.62 -38.51
CA TYR A 475 -12.97 -12.13 -37.33
C TYR A 475 -13.75 -10.98 -36.67
N GLY A 476 -13.83 -10.98 -35.34
CA GLY A 476 -14.62 -10.00 -34.57
C GLY A 476 -16.05 -10.44 -34.24
N THR A 477 -16.54 -11.58 -34.77
CA THR A 477 -17.93 -12.05 -34.59
C THR A 477 -18.03 -13.53 -34.24
N GLY A 478 -19.25 -14.01 -33.94
CA GLY A 478 -19.49 -15.35 -33.41
C GLY A 478 -19.07 -15.50 -31.94
N PRO A 479 -18.93 -16.75 -31.42
CA PRO A 479 -18.57 -16.99 -30.01
C PRO A 479 -17.18 -16.45 -29.65
N TRP A 480 -16.28 -16.37 -30.64
CA TRP A 480 -14.92 -15.88 -30.46
C TRP A 480 -14.82 -14.36 -30.33
N GLY A 481 -15.75 -13.61 -30.96
CA GLY A 481 -15.72 -12.15 -31.01
C GLY A 481 -14.37 -11.60 -31.51
N ALA A 482 -13.88 -10.56 -30.83
CA ALA A 482 -12.55 -9.97 -31.06
C ALA A 482 -11.50 -10.44 -30.03
N ASN A 483 -11.75 -11.54 -29.32
CA ASN A 483 -10.95 -11.96 -28.15
C ASN A 483 -9.63 -12.68 -28.51
N VAL A 484 -9.10 -12.50 -29.72
CA VAL A 484 -7.82 -13.09 -30.12
C VAL A 484 -6.72 -12.03 -30.02
N ALA A 485 -5.89 -12.15 -28.99
CA ALA A 485 -4.66 -11.39 -28.86
C ALA A 485 -3.66 -11.83 -29.95
N VAL A 486 -3.34 -10.93 -30.87
CA VAL A 486 -2.31 -11.15 -31.91
C VAL A 486 -1.01 -10.51 -31.43
N SER A 487 -0.08 -11.32 -30.93
CA SER A 487 1.15 -10.80 -30.33
C SER A 487 2.11 -10.19 -31.36
N ALA A 488 2.83 -9.14 -30.96
CA ALA A 488 3.78 -8.46 -31.83
C ALA A 488 4.97 -7.90 -31.03
N PRO A 489 6.20 -7.86 -31.59
CA PRO A 489 7.43 -7.60 -30.83
C PRO A 489 7.41 -6.28 -30.07
N ALA A 490 7.91 -6.23 -28.83
CA ALA A 490 7.93 -4.99 -28.05
C ALA A 490 8.67 -3.89 -28.82
N PRO A 491 8.04 -2.74 -29.16
CA PRO A 491 8.68 -1.72 -29.95
C PRO A 491 9.85 -1.06 -29.20
N LEU A 492 10.93 -0.84 -29.95
CA LEU A 492 12.06 0.00 -29.55
C LEU A 492 11.85 1.39 -30.13
N LEU A 493 11.93 2.42 -29.29
CA LEU A 493 11.79 3.83 -29.69
C LEU A 493 13.07 4.58 -29.35
N ARG A 494 13.67 5.31 -30.31
CA ARG A 494 14.93 6.06 -30.07
C ARG A 494 14.92 7.47 -30.67
N LYS A 495 15.67 8.39 -30.06
CA LYS A 495 16.05 9.68 -30.63
C LYS A 495 17.46 10.09 -30.20
N THR A 496 18.28 10.45 -31.19
CA THR A 496 19.58 11.11 -31.00
C THR A 496 19.38 12.61 -30.77
N PHE A 497 20.15 13.21 -29.86
CA PHE A 497 20.21 14.66 -29.63
C PHE A 497 21.62 15.10 -29.22
N THR A 498 21.95 16.38 -29.42
CA THR A 498 23.29 16.91 -29.16
C THR A 498 23.28 17.93 -28.03
N VAL A 499 24.21 17.80 -27.08
CA VAL A 499 24.39 18.71 -25.94
C VAL A 499 25.74 19.42 -26.07
N SER A 500 25.71 20.72 -26.36
CA SER A 500 26.90 21.57 -26.59
C SER A 500 27.27 22.49 -25.42
N LYS A 501 26.42 22.59 -24.39
CA LYS A 501 26.63 23.42 -23.20
C LYS A 501 26.79 22.56 -21.94
N PRO A 502 27.54 23.01 -20.90
CA PRO A 502 27.56 22.36 -19.61
C PRO A 502 26.16 22.34 -18.97
N VAL A 503 25.72 21.17 -18.51
CA VAL A 503 24.42 20.95 -17.88
C VAL A 503 24.53 21.18 -16.36
N ALA A 504 23.60 21.96 -15.81
CA ALA A 504 23.44 22.17 -14.37
C ALA A 504 22.43 21.17 -13.77
N SER A 505 21.35 20.86 -14.48
CA SER A 505 20.43 19.78 -14.13
C SER A 505 19.74 19.18 -15.35
N ALA A 506 19.37 17.91 -15.27
CA ALA A 506 18.52 17.23 -16.24
C ALA A 506 17.41 16.44 -15.54
N ARG A 507 16.17 16.61 -16.00
CA ARG A 507 14.99 15.89 -15.52
C ARG A 507 14.31 15.19 -16.66
N LEU A 508 14.23 13.86 -16.57
CA LEU A 508 13.49 13.06 -17.53
C LEU A 508 12.13 12.71 -16.91
N LEU A 509 11.06 13.06 -17.63
CA LEU A 509 9.70 12.66 -17.31
C LEU A 509 9.29 11.55 -18.26
N THR A 510 8.72 10.45 -17.75
CA THR A 510 8.37 9.25 -18.55
C THR A 510 7.02 8.66 -18.14
N THR A 511 6.25 8.23 -19.12
CA THR A 511 5.02 7.44 -18.92
C THR A 511 4.73 6.54 -20.13
N ALA A 512 3.83 5.57 -19.98
CA ALA A 512 3.31 4.77 -21.08
C ALA A 512 1.84 4.40 -20.86
N LEU A 513 1.08 4.37 -21.94
CA LEU A 513 -0.14 3.56 -22.04
C LEU A 513 0.32 2.14 -22.35
N GLY A 514 0.54 1.35 -21.30
CA GLY A 514 1.27 0.08 -21.34
C GLY A 514 2.38 0.09 -20.29
N LEU A 515 3.46 -0.65 -20.53
CA LEU A 515 4.68 -0.62 -19.70
C LEU A 515 5.83 0.03 -20.47
N GLN A 516 6.82 0.57 -19.76
CA GLN A 516 8.06 1.05 -20.39
C GLN A 516 9.32 0.68 -19.61
N GLU A 517 10.42 0.50 -20.34
CA GLU A 517 11.77 0.58 -19.79
C GLU A 517 12.58 1.59 -20.60
N THR A 518 12.81 2.76 -20.02
CA THR A 518 13.55 3.87 -20.62
C THR A 518 15.05 3.74 -20.40
N HIS A 519 15.83 4.03 -21.45
CA HIS A 519 17.28 4.01 -21.47
C HIS A 519 17.84 5.34 -21.99
N LEU A 520 18.97 5.76 -21.42
CA LEU A 520 19.72 6.95 -21.81
C LEU A 520 21.20 6.57 -21.98
N ASN A 521 21.73 6.79 -23.18
CA ASN A 521 23.14 6.60 -23.51
C ASN A 521 23.71 5.19 -23.25
N GLY A 522 22.88 4.16 -23.38
CA GLY A 522 23.25 2.75 -23.15
C GLY A 522 23.01 2.21 -21.73
N ALA A 523 22.22 2.91 -20.91
CA ALA A 523 21.91 2.53 -19.53
C ALA A 523 20.44 2.81 -19.17
N LYS A 524 19.84 1.92 -18.36
CA LYS A 524 18.47 2.07 -17.86
C LYS A 524 18.33 3.30 -16.97
N VAL A 525 17.23 4.02 -17.09
CA VAL A 525 16.86 5.11 -16.20
C VAL A 525 16.07 4.56 -15.00
N GLY A 526 16.62 4.72 -13.80
CA GLY A 526 16.00 4.26 -12.56
C GLY A 526 16.05 2.73 -12.34
N GLY A 527 15.57 2.30 -11.17
CA GLY A 527 15.46 0.88 -10.79
C GLY A 527 14.07 0.27 -10.96
N GLU A 528 13.10 1.08 -11.41
CA GLU A 528 11.68 0.69 -11.48
C GLU A 528 11.40 -0.32 -12.59
N VAL A 529 10.41 -1.17 -12.38
CA VAL A 529 9.93 -2.20 -13.31
C VAL A 529 8.40 -2.14 -13.36
N LEU A 530 7.79 -2.65 -14.44
CA LEU A 530 6.35 -2.50 -14.71
C LEU A 530 5.83 -1.04 -14.67
N ALA A 531 6.71 -0.05 -14.84
CA ALA A 531 6.36 1.37 -14.84
C ALA A 531 5.50 1.72 -16.07
N PRO A 532 4.46 2.57 -15.93
CA PRO A 532 4.11 3.43 -14.79
C PRO A 532 3.11 2.81 -13.80
N GLY A 533 2.96 1.48 -13.80
CA GLY A 533 1.94 0.78 -13.03
C GLY A 533 0.56 0.76 -13.72
N TRP A 534 -0.45 0.38 -12.95
CA TRP A 534 -1.85 0.28 -13.38
C TRP A 534 -2.71 1.34 -12.70
N THR A 535 -3.51 2.05 -13.49
CA THR A 535 -4.62 2.92 -13.08
C THR A 535 -5.77 2.73 -14.08
N ASP A 536 -6.95 3.33 -13.85
CA ASP A 536 -7.89 3.53 -14.95
C ASP A 536 -7.30 4.54 -15.94
N TYR A 537 -6.64 4.02 -16.99
CA TYR A 537 -5.99 4.84 -18.02
C TYR A 537 -6.95 5.76 -18.81
N THR A 538 -8.27 5.62 -18.63
CA THR A 538 -9.26 6.58 -19.18
C THR A 538 -9.45 7.82 -18.29
N LYS A 539 -9.13 7.72 -16.99
CA LYS A 539 -9.33 8.77 -15.97
C LYS A 539 -8.02 9.38 -15.46
N ARG A 540 -6.97 8.58 -15.27
CA ARG A 540 -5.62 9.04 -14.91
C ARG A 540 -4.51 8.12 -15.43
N LEU A 541 -3.35 8.70 -15.68
CA LEU A 541 -2.11 7.99 -16.03
C LEU A 541 -0.95 8.60 -15.25
N GLN A 542 -0.26 7.77 -14.44
CA GLN A 542 0.90 8.21 -13.68
C GLN A 542 2.11 8.52 -14.60
N TYR A 543 2.93 9.52 -14.25
CA TYR A 543 4.25 9.72 -14.85
C TYR A 543 5.35 9.81 -13.77
N ARG A 544 6.52 9.25 -14.09
CA ARG A 544 7.72 9.33 -13.24
C ARG A 544 8.50 10.61 -13.54
N VAL A 545 9.12 11.21 -12.53
CA VAL A 545 10.18 12.22 -12.68
C VAL A 545 11.51 11.60 -12.23
N SER A 546 12.54 11.65 -13.08
CA SER A 546 13.87 11.08 -12.82
C SER A 546 14.99 12.11 -12.96
N ASP A 547 15.95 12.11 -12.03
CA ASP A 547 17.19 12.88 -12.15
C ASP A 547 18.17 12.11 -13.04
N VAL A 548 18.44 12.64 -14.22
CA VAL A 548 19.37 12.04 -15.20
C VAL A 548 20.61 12.90 -15.42
N THR A 549 20.88 13.87 -14.54
CA THR A 549 21.95 14.88 -14.71
C THR A 549 23.32 14.23 -14.96
N GLY A 550 23.66 13.19 -14.19
CA GLY A 550 24.92 12.45 -14.34
C GLY A 550 24.97 11.46 -15.52
N GLN A 551 23.88 11.29 -16.28
CA GLN A 551 23.81 10.41 -17.44
C GLN A 551 23.97 11.16 -18.77
N ILE A 552 23.78 12.49 -18.78
CA ILE A 552 23.98 13.34 -19.96
C ILE A 552 25.47 13.50 -20.27
N ARG A 553 25.83 13.41 -21.56
CA ARG A 553 27.18 13.56 -22.08
C ARG A 553 27.30 14.84 -22.90
N ALA A 554 28.51 15.39 -23.02
CA ALA A 554 28.78 16.41 -24.03
C ALA A 554 28.84 15.76 -25.42
N GLY A 555 28.31 16.44 -26.45
CA GLY A 555 28.18 15.88 -27.80
C GLY A 555 26.91 15.03 -27.96
N GLU A 556 27.04 13.91 -28.68
CA GLU A 556 25.91 13.03 -28.99
C GLU A 556 25.36 12.30 -27.76
N ASN A 557 24.04 12.33 -27.61
CA ASN A 557 23.27 11.57 -26.65
C ASN A 557 22.15 10.80 -27.36
N VAL A 558 21.73 9.66 -26.81
CA VAL A 558 20.59 8.88 -27.28
C VAL A 558 19.65 8.62 -26.12
N LEU A 559 18.40 9.06 -26.25
CA LEU A 559 17.30 8.68 -25.39
C LEU A 559 16.45 7.62 -26.12
N GLY A 560 15.99 6.60 -25.40
CA GLY A 560 15.12 5.58 -25.98
C GLY A 560 14.31 4.80 -24.95
N ALA A 561 13.36 3.99 -25.41
CA ALA A 561 12.58 3.10 -24.56
C ALA A 561 12.20 1.79 -25.28
N MET A 562 12.14 0.71 -24.50
CA MET A 562 11.32 -0.47 -24.80
C MET A 562 9.91 -0.21 -24.27
N VAL A 563 8.87 -0.63 -25.00
CA VAL A 563 7.46 -0.49 -24.57
C VAL A 563 6.77 -1.85 -24.59
N GLY A 564 6.08 -2.22 -23.50
CA GLY A 564 5.35 -3.48 -23.35
C GLY A 564 3.84 -3.26 -23.26
N ASN A 565 3.06 -4.31 -23.51
CA ASN A 565 1.60 -4.23 -23.68
C ASN A 565 0.86 -3.89 -22.36
N GLY A 566 1.33 -4.47 -21.25
CA GLY A 566 0.86 -4.19 -19.88
C GLY A 566 -0.63 -4.38 -19.65
N TRP A 567 -1.16 -3.81 -18.57
CA TRP A 567 -2.61 -3.73 -18.32
C TRP A 567 -3.35 -2.90 -19.38
N TYR A 568 -2.68 -1.99 -20.09
CA TYR A 568 -3.33 -1.14 -21.11
C TYR A 568 -3.84 -1.95 -22.31
N SER A 569 -3.00 -2.84 -22.84
CA SER A 569 -3.24 -3.55 -24.11
C SER A 569 -2.97 -5.06 -24.11
N GLY A 570 -2.37 -5.60 -23.04
CA GLY A 570 -2.31 -7.04 -22.80
C GLY A 570 -3.59 -7.61 -22.20
N SER A 571 -3.50 -8.78 -21.60
CA SER A 571 -4.56 -9.44 -20.81
C SER A 571 -4.75 -8.75 -19.45
N ILE A 572 -5.98 -8.80 -18.91
CA ILE A 572 -6.31 -8.46 -17.52
C ILE A 572 -7.18 -9.58 -16.93
N GLY A 573 -6.57 -10.75 -16.75
CA GLY A 573 -7.23 -11.93 -16.18
C GLY A 573 -8.56 -12.30 -16.85
N ILE A 574 -9.54 -12.71 -16.03
CA ILE A 574 -10.91 -13.05 -16.45
C ILE A 574 -11.64 -11.92 -17.19
N ALA A 575 -11.20 -10.66 -17.06
CA ALA A 575 -11.81 -9.56 -17.79
C ALA A 575 -11.45 -9.60 -19.30
N GLY A 576 -10.37 -10.30 -19.69
CA GLY A 576 -9.89 -10.41 -21.07
C GLY A 576 -8.82 -9.37 -21.45
N SER A 577 -8.49 -9.27 -22.74
CA SER A 577 -7.40 -8.43 -23.25
C SER A 577 -7.85 -7.08 -23.82
N GLN A 578 -6.89 -6.16 -24.00
CA GLN A 578 -7.05 -4.90 -24.77
C GLN A 578 -8.13 -3.94 -24.22
N LYS A 579 -8.34 -3.94 -22.90
CA LYS A 579 -9.41 -3.15 -22.23
C LYS A 579 -9.33 -1.64 -22.46
N TYR A 580 -8.13 -1.08 -22.52
CA TYR A 580 -7.92 0.37 -22.64
C TYR A 580 -7.35 0.80 -24.00
N GLY A 581 -6.80 -0.15 -24.76
CA GLY A 581 -6.34 0.04 -26.14
C GLY A 581 -5.73 -1.24 -26.73
N THR A 582 -5.43 -1.20 -28.04
CA THR A 582 -5.02 -2.37 -28.83
C THR A 582 -3.51 -2.49 -29.06
N GLU A 583 -2.73 -1.49 -28.64
CA GLU A 583 -1.27 -1.47 -28.71
C GLU A 583 -0.69 -0.50 -27.65
N PRO A 584 0.56 -0.68 -27.19
CA PRO A 584 1.15 0.19 -26.19
C PRO A 584 1.78 1.46 -26.79
N TRP A 585 1.80 2.53 -26.00
CA TRP A 585 2.31 3.86 -26.40
C TRP A 585 3.19 4.48 -25.32
N TYR A 586 4.36 4.99 -25.69
CA TYR A 586 5.30 5.66 -24.79
C TYR A 586 5.29 7.18 -24.96
N SER A 587 5.46 7.93 -23.87
CA SER A 587 5.64 9.39 -23.91
C SER A 587 6.70 9.84 -22.91
N ALA A 588 7.53 10.81 -23.30
CA ALA A 588 8.54 11.37 -22.41
C ALA A 588 8.93 12.80 -22.79
N GLN A 589 9.43 13.55 -21.79
CA GLN A 589 10.13 14.80 -22.01
C GLN A 589 11.35 14.95 -21.09
N LEU A 590 12.51 15.20 -21.70
CA LEU A 590 13.76 15.52 -21.02
C LEU A 590 13.92 17.04 -20.96
N LYS A 591 13.82 17.61 -19.76
CA LYS A 591 14.15 19.01 -19.48
C LYS A 591 15.63 19.13 -19.13
N LEU A 592 16.36 19.97 -19.87
CA LEU A 592 17.76 20.33 -19.60
C LEU A 592 17.84 21.77 -19.13
N THR A 593 18.61 22.02 -18.08
CA THR A 593 18.99 23.36 -17.61
C THR A 593 20.51 23.47 -17.66
N PHE A 594 21.03 24.51 -18.30
CA PHE A 594 22.47 24.73 -18.50
C PHE A 594 23.06 25.68 -17.45
N THR A 595 24.38 25.65 -17.28
CA THR A 595 25.08 26.51 -16.30
C THR A 595 25.02 28.01 -16.61
N ASP A 596 24.53 28.41 -17.79
CA ASP A 596 24.26 29.80 -18.16
C ASP A 596 22.80 30.23 -17.92
N GLY A 597 21.99 29.38 -17.27
CA GLY A 597 20.58 29.62 -16.98
C GLY A 597 19.63 29.38 -18.16
N THR A 598 20.13 29.07 -19.36
CA THR A 598 19.27 28.69 -20.48
C THR A 598 18.75 27.26 -20.31
N THR A 599 17.62 26.93 -20.95
CA THR A 599 17.03 25.59 -20.91
C THR A 599 16.75 25.04 -22.31
N ALA A 600 16.68 23.72 -22.43
CA ALA A 600 16.20 23.01 -23.61
C ALA A 600 15.24 21.89 -23.20
N THR A 601 14.47 21.38 -24.15
CA THR A 601 13.58 20.22 -23.97
C THR A 601 13.78 19.26 -25.13
N VAL A 602 13.94 17.96 -24.84
CA VAL A 602 13.91 16.88 -25.84
C VAL A 602 12.70 16.00 -25.52
N ALA A 603 11.66 16.08 -26.35
CA ALA A 603 10.39 15.41 -26.15
C ALA A 603 10.16 14.25 -27.14
N THR A 604 9.22 13.37 -26.84
CA THR A 604 8.65 12.41 -27.78
C THR A 604 7.87 13.12 -28.89
N ASP A 605 8.27 12.90 -30.14
CA ASP A 605 7.69 13.53 -31.34
C ASP A 605 7.92 12.67 -32.61
N GLY A 606 7.39 13.09 -33.75
CA GLY A 606 7.51 12.37 -35.03
C GLY A 606 8.92 12.33 -35.66
N SER A 607 9.95 12.89 -35.00
CA SER A 607 11.36 12.77 -35.45
C SER A 607 12.15 11.66 -34.72
N TRP A 608 11.49 10.96 -33.79
CA TRP A 608 11.99 9.68 -33.26
C TRP A 608 11.99 8.60 -34.35
N LYS A 609 12.63 7.46 -34.07
CA LYS A 609 12.54 6.25 -34.88
C LYS A 609 12.06 5.06 -34.07
N ALA A 610 11.43 4.10 -34.75
CA ALA A 610 10.89 2.87 -34.19
C ALA A 610 11.42 1.63 -34.92
N GLY A 611 11.66 0.56 -34.16
CA GLY A 611 12.08 -0.76 -34.64
C GLY A 611 11.52 -1.90 -33.78
N ASP A 612 11.58 -3.14 -34.28
CA ASP A 612 11.17 -4.34 -33.53
C ASP A 612 12.21 -4.73 -32.48
N GLY A 613 11.76 -5.10 -31.27
CA GLY A 613 12.62 -5.60 -30.20
C GLY A 613 12.98 -7.09 -30.28
N ALA A 614 13.94 -7.48 -29.43
CA ALA A 614 14.28 -8.89 -29.17
C ALA A 614 13.17 -9.62 -28.38
N ILE A 615 12.38 -8.90 -27.59
CA ILE A 615 11.10 -9.38 -27.05
C ILE A 615 10.13 -9.51 -28.23
N ARG A 616 9.67 -10.74 -28.48
CA ARG A 616 8.79 -11.10 -29.61
C ARG A 616 7.32 -11.16 -29.21
N ALA A 617 7.07 -11.46 -27.93
CA ALA A 617 5.77 -11.43 -27.28
C ALA A 617 5.95 -11.09 -25.80
N ASP A 618 5.03 -10.31 -25.24
CA ASP A 618 4.96 -9.98 -23.82
C ASP A 618 3.50 -9.85 -23.35
N ASP A 619 3.17 -10.51 -22.25
CA ASP A 619 1.89 -10.38 -21.56
C ASP A 619 2.08 -10.68 -20.06
N LEU A 620 1.33 -9.98 -19.21
CA LEU A 620 1.45 -10.11 -17.75
C LEU A 620 1.13 -11.51 -17.23
N TYR A 621 0.27 -12.26 -17.91
CA TYR A 621 -0.29 -13.55 -17.48
C TYR A 621 0.26 -14.72 -18.30
N GLN A 622 0.53 -14.51 -19.58
CA GLN A 622 1.04 -15.57 -20.47
C GLN A 622 2.57 -15.74 -20.40
N GLY A 623 3.32 -14.68 -20.11
CA GLY A 623 4.78 -14.66 -20.04
C GLY A 623 5.45 -13.85 -21.16
N GLU A 624 6.78 -13.87 -21.20
CA GLU A 624 7.60 -13.16 -22.19
C GLU A 624 8.38 -14.13 -23.08
N THR A 625 8.42 -13.86 -24.40
CA THR A 625 9.24 -14.61 -25.36
C THR A 625 10.33 -13.71 -25.93
N TYR A 626 11.59 -14.10 -25.75
CA TYR A 626 12.78 -13.32 -26.11
C TYR A 626 13.71 -14.09 -27.04
N ASP A 627 14.20 -13.42 -28.08
CA ASP A 627 15.18 -13.96 -29.04
C ASP A 627 16.47 -13.13 -29.04
N ALA A 628 17.51 -13.64 -28.39
CA ALA A 628 18.79 -12.96 -28.25
C ALA A 628 19.52 -12.77 -29.58
N ARG A 629 19.18 -13.53 -30.63
CA ARG A 629 19.72 -13.34 -31.99
C ARG A 629 19.34 -11.98 -32.59
N LEU A 630 18.33 -11.32 -32.01
CA LEU A 630 17.81 -10.01 -32.41
C LEU A 630 18.19 -8.88 -31.42
N ALA A 631 19.01 -9.17 -30.41
CA ALA A 631 19.50 -8.16 -29.48
C ALA A 631 20.51 -7.21 -30.14
N THR A 632 20.41 -5.91 -29.87
CA THR A 632 21.24 -4.86 -30.50
C THR A 632 21.60 -3.76 -29.51
N GLY A 633 22.63 -2.96 -29.81
CA GLY A 633 23.01 -1.76 -29.03
C GLY A 633 22.25 -0.50 -29.46
N TRP A 634 20.94 -0.61 -29.72
CA TRP A 634 20.08 0.44 -30.26
C TRP A 634 20.00 1.71 -29.39
N ASP A 635 20.19 1.54 -28.09
CA ASP A 635 20.13 2.53 -27.00
C ASP A 635 21.38 3.43 -26.89
N ARG A 636 22.39 3.21 -27.76
CA ARG A 636 23.69 3.87 -27.69
C ARG A 636 23.92 4.88 -28.83
N PRO A 637 24.73 5.93 -28.58
CA PRO A 637 25.33 6.75 -29.63
C PRO A 637 26.03 5.90 -30.71
N GLY A 638 26.04 6.38 -31.95
CA GLY A 638 26.67 5.71 -33.09
C GLY A 638 25.97 4.45 -33.65
N PHE A 639 24.80 4.05 -33.13
CA PHE A 639 24.01 2.95 -33.71
C PHE A 639 23.37 3.34 -35.05
N ASP A 640 23.44 2.46 -36.05
CA ASP A 640 22.87 2.67 -37.39
C ASP A 640 21.37 2.36 -37.44
N ASP A 641 20.56 3.40 -37.31
CA ASP A 641 19.10 3.35 -37.39
C ASP A 641 18.55 3.80 -38.76
N ARG A 642 19.35 3.76 -39.84
CA ARG A 642 18.89 4.15 -41.19
C ARG A 642 17.80 3.25 -41.76
N SER A 643 17.68 2.02 -41.26
CA SER A 643 16.60 1.07 -41.60
C SER A 643 15.35 1.23 -40.73
N TRP A 644 15.40 2.02 -39.67
CA TRP A 644 14.26 2.24 -38.77
C TRP A 644 13.33 3.32 -39.34
N ALA A 645 12.02 3.10 -39.22
CA ALA A 645 10.99 4.02 -39.70
C ALA A 645 10.57 5.01 -38.58
N ALA A 646 9.82 6.05 -38.93
CA ALA A 646 9.21 6.93 -37.94
C ALA A 646 8.11 6.17 -37.15
N PRO A 647 7.95 6.41 -35.83
CA PRO A 647 6.85 5.86 -35.04
C PRO A 647 5.51 6.46 -35.47
N ARG A 648 4.42 5.72 -35.27
CA ARG A 648 3.09 6.33 -35.28
C ARG A 648 2.92 7.22 -34.04
N VAL A 649 2.41 8.43 -34.28
CA VAL A 649 2.03 9.37 -33.23
C VAL A 649 0.55 9.15 -32.89
N LYS A 650 0.21 8.97 -31.61
CA LYS A 650 -1.17 8.80 -31.16
C LYS A 650 -1.96 10.10 -31.39
N THR A 651 -3.14 9.97 -31.97
CA THR A 651 -4.09 11.07 -32.17
C THR A 651 -5.21 11.05 -31.10
N GLY A 652 -6.01 12.12 -31.08
CA GLY A 652 -7.07 12.34 -30.09
C GLY A 652 -6.59 13.12 -28.87
N ALA A 653 -7.36 13.07 -27.79
CA ALA A 653 -6.99 13.68 -26.51
C ALA A 653 -5.77 12.98 -25.90
N LYS A 654 -4.95 13.74 -25.16
CA LYS A 654 -3.94 13.19 -24.24
C LYS A 654 -4.65 12.58 -23.02
N PRO A 655 -4.10 11.51 -22.40
CA PRO A 655 -4.52 11.08 -21.08
C PRO A 655 -4.37 12.21 -20.05
N ASN A 656 -5.18 12.17 -19.00
CA ASN A 656 -4.97 12.99 -17.80
C ASN A 656 -3.71 12.50 -17.08
N LEU A 657 -2.67 13.34 -17.02
CA LEU A 657 -1.36 12.97 -16.47
C LEU A 657 -1.25 13.43 -15.01
N VAL A 658 -0.92 12.51 -14.10
CA VAL A 658 -0.69 12.79 -12.68
C VAL A 658 0.73 12.37 -12.28
N SER A 659 1.34 13.07 -11.31
CA SER A 659 2.64 12.61 -10.79
C SER A 659 2.46 11.27 -10.08
N GLN A 660 3.47 10.40 -10.12
CA GLN A 660 3.36 9.09 -9.47
C GLN A 660 3.27 9.22 -7.94
N VAL A 661 2.12 8.81 -7.41
CA VAL A 661 1.82 8.82 -5.97
C VAL A 661 2.51 7.64 -5.30
N ASP A 662 2.33 6.44 -5.84
CA ASP A 662 2.97 5.22 -5.33
C ASP A 662 4.49 5.25 -5.52
N ASN A 663 5.21 4.40 -4.77
CA ASN A 663 6.67 4.44 -4.77
C ASN A 663 7.30 3.77 -6.02
N GLY A 664 6.53 3.00 -6.79
CA GLY A 664 6.96 2.24 -7.97
C GLY A 664 7.44 0.83 -7.62
N VAL A 665 7.16 -0.14 -8.50
CA VAL A 665 7.58 -1.55 -8.33
C VAL A 665 9.08 -1.69 -8.61
N THR A 666 9.80 -2.38 -7.72
CA THR A 666 11.23 -2.67 -7.88
C THR A 666 11.54 -4.12 -7.50
N VAL A 667 12.61 -4.69 -8.04
CA VAL A 667 13.14 -5.99 -7.57
C VAL A 667 13.80 -5.76 -6.21
N GLN A 668 13.28 -6.44 -5.19
CA GLN A 668 13.59 -6.21 -3.77
C GLN A 668 14.41 -7.36 -3.15
N GLN A 669 14.23 -8.60 -3.62
CA GLN A 669 14.95 -9.76 -3.10
C GLN A 669 15.27 -10.79 -4.20
N GLU A 670 16.44 -11.44 -4.09
CA GLU A 670 16.80 -12.60 -4.92
C GLU A 670 16.60 -13.91 -4.17
N PHE A 671 16.18 -14.94 -4.91
CA PHE A 671 16.12 -16.33 -4.44
C PHE A 671 17.01 -17.23 -5.30
N LYS A 672 17.81 -18.09 -4.68
CA LYS A 672 18.52 -19.17 -5.38
C LYS A 672 17.76 -20.49 -5.14
N PRO A 673 17.76 -21.44 -6.09
CA PRO A 673 17.16 -22.75 -5.85
C PRO A 673 17.75 -23.45 -4.63
N VAL A 674 16.89 -23.86 -3.70
CA VAL A 674 17.25 -24.68 -2.54
C VAL A 674 17.33 -26.17 -2.89
N ALA A 675 16.63 -26.57 -3.95
CA ALA A 675 16.72 -27.91 -4.54
C ALA A 675 16.52 -27.87 -6.06
N TRP A 676 17.06 -28.89 -6.73
CA TRP A 676 16.79 -29.22 -8.13
C TRP A 676 16.37 -30.68 -8.23
N THR A 677 15.35 -30.97 -9.03
CA THR A 677 14.90 -32.34 -9.34
C THR A 677 14.74 -32.52 -10.85
N GLN A 678 14.71 -33.77 -11.30
CA GLN A 678 14.42 -34.13 -12.69
C GLN A 678 13.29 -35.18 -12.73
N PRO A 679 12.01 -34.78 -12.59
CA PRO A 679 10.89 -35.73 -12.56
C PRO A 679 10.71 -36.48 -13.89
N LYS A 680 11.14 -35.91 -15.02
CA LYS A 680 11.11 -36.53 -16.36
C LYS A 680 12.41 -36.19 -17.12
N PRO A 681 12.95 -37.08 -17.98
CA PRO A 681 14.21 -36.82 -18.69
C PRO A 681 14.16 -35.50 -19.48
N GLY A 682 15.12 -34.60 -19.23
CA GLY A 682 15.18 -33.27 -19.86
C GLY A 682 14.23 -32.22 -19.26
N VAL A 683 13.40 -32.59 -18.28
CA VAL A 683 12.49 -31.69 -17.53
C VAL A 683 13.04 -31.51 -16.13
N TRP A 684 13.55 -30.32 -15.83
CA TRP A 684 14.12 -29.99 -14.52
C TRP A 684 13.16 -29.11 -13.73
N VAL A 685 13.02 -29.34 -12.42
CA VAL A 685 12.24 -28.46 -11.53
C VAL A 685 13.14 -27.91 -10.43
N ALA A 686 13.20 -26.58 -10.34
CA ALA A 686 13.78 -25.87 -9.20
C ALA A 686 12.72 -25.65 -8.11
N ASP A 687 13.11 -25.81 -6.85
CA ASP A 687 12.40 -25.24 -5.70
C ASP A 687 13.17 -24.01 -5.21
N LEU A 688 12.52 -22.84 -5.13
CA LEU A 688 13.11 -21.62 -4.59
C LEU A 688 12.91 -21.46 -3.07
N GLY A 689 12.21 -22.39 -2.42
CA GLY A 689 11.96 -22.45 -0.97
C GLY A 689 10.91 -21.47 -0.45
N GLN A 690 10.40 -20.59 -1.31
CA GLN A 690 9.42 -19.54 -0.99
C GLN A 690 8.49 -19.33 -2.19
N ASN A 691 7.18 -19.21 -1.95
CA ASN A 691 6.22 -18.69 -2.94
C ASN A 691 6.24 -17.16 -2.92
N PHE A 692 6.48 -16.52 -4.07
CA PHE A 692 6.54 -15.05 -4.20
C PHE A 692 6.12 -14.60 -5.61
N SER A 693 5.92 -13.29 -5.82
CA SER A 693 5.69 -12.73 -7.15
C SER A 693 6.94 -12.10 -7.77
N GLY A 694 7.14 -12.34 -9.07
CA GLY A 694 8.34 -11.90 -9.78
C GLY A 694 8.55 -12.60 -11.11
N TRP A 695 9.82 -12.72 -11.50
CA TRP A 695 10.28 -13.51 -12.65
C TRP A 695 11.61 -14.19 -12.34
N ASN A 696 12.15 -14.95 -13.29
CA ASN A 696 13.47 -15.57 -13.16
C ASN A 696 14.55 -14.88 -13.99
N LYS A 697 15.73 -14.74 -13.40
CA LYS A 697 17.00 -14.52 -14.09
C LYS A 697 17.56 -15.89 -14.48
N LEU A 698 17.62 -16.15 -15.79
CA LEU A 698 18.22 -17.35 -16.37
C LEU A 698 19.67 -17.03 -16.79
N SER A 699 20.59 -17.97 -16.57
CA SER A 699 21.93 -17.94 -17.19
C SER A 699 22.27 -19.30 -17.80
N VAL A 700 22.65 -19.30 -19.08
CA VAL A 700 22.79 -20.52 -19.89
C VAL A 700 23.80 -20.32 -21.02
N THR A 701 24.54 -21.38 -21.37
CA THR A 701 25.44 -21.44 -22.54
C THR A 701 24.98 -22.56 -23.46
N GLY A 702 24.86 -22.28 -24.76
CA GLY A 702 24.45 -23.28 -25.75
C GLY A 702 24.49 -22.75 -27.18
N PRO A 703 24.16 -23.58 -28.19
CA PRO A 703 24.13 -23.17 -29.59
C PRO A 703 23.08 -22.08 -29.89
N ALA A 704 23.37 -21.26 -30.90
CA ALA A 704 22.42 -20.27 -31.42
C ALA A 704 21.11 -20.92 -31.85
N GLY A 705 19.97 -20.33 -31.48
CA GLY A 705 18.64 -20.88 -31.78
C GLY A 705 18.17 -22.00 -30.84
N THR A 706 18.96 -22.37 -29.81
CA THR A 706 18.45 -23.19 -28.70
C THR A 706 17.43 -22.37 -27.92
N THR A 707 16.24 -22.93 -27.65
CA THR A 707 15.21 -22.26 -26.84
C THR A 707 15.05 -22.97 -25.50
N VAL A 708 15.27 -22.24 -24.40
CA VAL A 708 14.92 -22.67 -23.04
C VAL A 708 13.53 -22.15 -22.70
N THR A 709 12.65 -23.03 -22.20
CA THR A 709 11.31 -22.65 -21.73
C THR A 709 11.24 -22.77 -20.22
N MET A 710 10.64 -21.77 -19.56
CA MET A 710 10.50 -21.66 -18.11
C MET A 710 9.01 -21.57 -17.75
N ARG A 711 8.45 -22.60 -17.09
CA ARG A 711 7.07 -22.58 -16.58
C ARG A 711 7.07 -22.40 -15.05
N HIS A 712 6.12 -21.64 -14.53
CA HIS A 712 6.07 -21.25 -13.11
C HIS A 712 4.88 -21.90 -12.39
N ALA A 713 5.03 -22.27 -11.11
CA ALA A 713 3.96 -22.85 -10.29
C ALA A 713 4.12 -22.63 -8.79
N GLU A 714 3.01 -22.63 -8.05
CA GLU A 714 3.01 -22.50 -6.59
C GLU A 714 3.28 -23.83 -5.87
N VAL A 715 2.81 -24.94 -6.42
CA VAL A 715 2.83 -26.28 -5.80
C VAL A 715 3.19 -27.37 -6.82
N LEU A 716 3.52 -28.57 -6.33
CA LEU A 716 3.89 -29.74 -7.13
C LEU A 716 2.83 -30.83 -7.08
N ASN A 717 2.72 -31.60 -8.16
CA ASN A 717 2.02 -32.87 -8.18
C ASN A 717 2.77 -33.93 -7.33
N PRO A 718 2.10 -35.02 -6.91
CA PRO A 718 2.76 -36.12 -6.20
C PRO A 718 3.90 -36.83 -6.96
N ASP A 719 4.01 -36.66 -8.30
CA ASP A 719 5.13 -37.16 -9.12
C ASP A 719 6.34 -36.21 -9.17
N GLY A 720 6.28 -35.06 -8.48
CA GLY A 720 7.32 -34.03 -8.49
C GLY A 720 7.29 -33.09 -9.71
N THR A 721 6.35 -33.24 -10.64
CA THR A 721 6.13 -32.22 -11.68
C THR A 721 5.34 -31.02 -11.15
N ILE A 722 5.44 -29.87 -11.83
CA ILE A 722 4.70 -28.67 -11.41
C ILE A 722 3.19 -28.80 -11.66
N TYR A 723 2.39 -28.31 -10.72
CA TYR A 723 0.94 -28.20 -10.86
C TYR A 723 0.57 -26.78 -11.32
N THR A 724 -0.06 -26.67 -12.48
CA THR A 724 -0.44 -25.38 -13.09
C THR A 724 -1.93 -25.22 -13.34
N THR A 725 -2.76 -26.19 -12.93
CA THR A 725 -4.21 -26.17 -13.25
C THR A 725 -4.96 -25.05 -12.53
N ASN A 726 -4.49 -24.61 -11.34
CA ASN A 726 -5.05 -23.46 -10.63
C ASN A 726 -4.65 -22.09 -11.22
N LEU A 727 -3.77 -22.06 -12.23
CA LEU A 727 -3.45 -20.84 -12.98
C LEU A 727 -4.53 -20.50 -14.03
N ARG A 728 -5.46 -21.44 -14.28
CA ARG A 728 -6.58 -21.34 -15.22
C ARG A 728 -6.07 -21.01 -16.64
N ALA A 729 -6.39 -19.85 -17.23
CA ALA A 729 -5.93 -19.47 -18.56
C ALA A 729 -4.57 -18.73 -18.58
N ALA A 730 -3.91 -18.52 -17.44
CA ALA A 730 -2.57 -17.92 -17.39
C ALA A 730 -1.48 -18.98 -17.65
N GLN A 731 -0.79 -18.93 -18.80
CA GLN A 731 0.32 -19.85 -19.10
C GLN A 731 1.54 -19.68 -18.16
N ALA A 732 1.78 -18.49 -17.62
CA ALA A 732 2.94 -18.16 -16.79
C ALA A 732 4.27 -18.74 -17.33
N THR A 733 4.51 -18.61 -18.66
CA THR A 733 5.58 -19.33 -19.37
C THR A 733 6.49 -18.41 -20.18
N ASP A 734 7.73 -18.25 -19.72
CA ASP A 734 8.75 -17.47 -20.40
C ASP A 734 9.59 -18.36 -21.34
N ARG A 735 10.07 -17.79 -22.46
CA ARG A 735 10.80 -18.51 -23.50
C ARG A 735 12.02 -17.70 -23.97
N PHE A 736 13.22 -18.25 -23.78
CA PHE A 736 14.49 -17.60 -24.14
C PHE A 736 15.23 -18.36 -25.24
N THR A 737 15.43 -17.72 -26.40
CA THR A 737 16.19 -18.27 -27.53
C THR A 737 17.59 -17.66 -27.59
N LEU A 738 18.61 -18.52 -27.52
CA LEU A 738 20.02 -18.13 -27.41
C LEU A 738 20.58 -17.54 -28.72
N ALA A 739 21.49 -16.58 -28.57
CA ALA A 739 22.29 -16.00 -29.65
C ALA A 739 23.47 -16.90 -30.06
N GLY A 740 23.96 -17.76 -29.15
CA GLY A 740 25.10 -18.65 -29.38
C GLY A 740 26.46 -17.95 -29.23
N THR A 741 26.57 -17.02 -28.27
CA THR A 741 27.75 -16.16 -28.06
C THR A 741 29.06 -16.88 -27.72
N GLY A 742 29.01 -18.19 -27.41
CA GLY A 742 30.15 -18.97 -26.94
C GLY A 742 30.42 -18.86 -25.44
N GLY A 743 29.63 -18.07 -24.70
CA GLY A 743 29.70 -17.96 -23.24
C GLY A 743 28.31 -17.96 -22.58
N PRO A 744 28.22 -17.68 -21.26
CA PRO A 744 26.94 -17.57 -20.55
C PRO A 744 26.15 -16.36 -21.01
N GLU A 745 25.02 -16.60 -21.66
CA GLU A 745 24.00 -15.59 -21.92
C GLU A 745 23.13 -15.42 -20.67
N THR A 746 22.54 -14.23 -20.51
CA THR A 746 21.69 -13.90 -19.36
C THR A 746 20.36 -13.36 -19.86
N TYR A 747 19.26 -13.89 -19.32
CA TYR A 747 17.91 -13.43 -19.61
C TYR A 747 17.18 -13.05 -18.33
N GLU A 748 16.50 -11.91 -18.38
CA GLU A 748 15.47 -11.47 -17.43
C GLU A 748 14.31 -10.91 -18.27
N PRO A 749 13.05 -11.32 -18.00
CA PRO A 749 11.87 -10.63 -18.49
C PRO A 749 11.79 -9.17 -18.02
N ARG A 750 10.94 -8.37 -18.68
CA ARG A 750 10.72 -6.94 -18.41
C ARG A 750 9.24 -6.59 -18.25
N PHE A 751 8.37 -7.29 -18.98
CA PHE A 751 6.96 -6.91 -19.16
C PHE A 751 5.96 -8.01 -18.74
N THR A 752 6.37 -8.90 -17.84
CA THR A 752 5.52 -9.97 -17.28
C THR A 752 5.77 -10.18 -15.78
N VAL A 753 4.89 -10.93 -15.11
CA VAL A 753 5.04 -11.32 -13.70
C VAL A 753 4.33 -12.66 -13.44
N HIS A 754 4.92 -13.49 -12.59
CA HIS A 754 4.40 -14.79 -12.18
C HIS A 754 4.37 -14.87 -10.65
N GLY A 755 3.38 -15.56 -10.08
CA GLY A 755 3.36 -15.96 -8.67
C GLY A 755 3.74 -17.44 -8.54
N TYR A 756 4.83 -17.76 -7.85
CA TYR A 756 5.38 -19.11 -7.86
C TYR A 756 6.38 -19.39 -6.73
N ARG A 757 6.58 -20.69 -6.47
CA ARG A 757 7.71 -21.24 -5.70
C ARG A 757 8.60 -22.14 -6.56
N TYR A 758 8.00 -22.84 -7.52
CA TYR A 758 8.64 -23.85 -8.35
C TYR A 758 8.76 -23.38 -9.80
N VAL A 759 9.85 -23.78 -10.46
CA VAL A 759 10.14 -23.40 -11.86
C VAL A 759 10.56 -24.65 -12.63
N GLU A 760 9.79 -25.00 -13.67
CA GLU A 760 10.13 -26.06 -14.61
C GLU A 760 10.96 -25.48 -15.77
N LEU A 761 12.15 -26.04 -15.99
CA LEU A 761 13.01 -25.72 -17.12
C LEU A 761 13.07 -26.89 -18.12
N THR A 762 12.81 -26.58 -19.38
CA THR A 762 12.95 -27.50 -20.52
C THR A 762 13.76 -26.86 -21.65
N GLY A 763 14.35 -27.67 -22.53
CA GLY A 763 15.23 -27.17 -23.60
C GLY A 763 16.63 -26.75 -23.13
N LEU A 764 17.00 -27.04 -21.89
CA LEU A 764 18.36 -26.78 -21.38
C LEU A 764 19.42 -27.60 -22.13
N PRO A 765 20.52 -26.98 -22.61
CA PRO A 765 21.60 -27.67 -23.32
C PRO A 765 22.53 -28.48 -22.40
N SER A 766 22.41 -28.34 -21.07
CA SER A 766 23.14 -29.10 -20.06
C SER A 766 22.35 -29.12 -18.74
N ALA A 767 22.76 -29.93 -17.76
CA ALA A 767 22.11 -29.98 -16.45
C ALA A 767 22.25 -28.63 -15.71
N PRO A 768 21.20 -28.17 -14.99
CA PRO A 768 21.23 -26.89 -14.29
C PRO A 768 22.16 -26.91 -13.09
N THR A 769 22.56 -25.72 -12.67
CA THR A 769 23.42 -25.46 -11.51
C THR A 769 22.81 -24.37 -10.62
N ALA A 770 23.40 -24.11 -9.45
CA ALA A 770 23.03 -22.97 -8.61
C ALA A 770 23.22 -21.58 -9.28
N ALA A 771 23.94 -21.50 -10.40
CA ALA A 771 24.09 -20.28 -11.21
C ALA A 771 23.08 -20.18 -12.36
N THR A 772 22.39 -21.27 -12.72
CA THR A 772 21.50 -21.32 -13.89
C THR A 772 20.23 -20.50 -13.71
N LEU A 773 19.71 -20.41 -12.49
CA LEU A 773 18.44 -19.75 -12.19
C LEU A 773 18.55 -18.87 -10.94
N THR A 774 17.82 -17.77 -10.92
CA THR A 774 17.64 -16.92 -9.74
C THR A 774 16.28 -16.24 -9.80
N GLY A 775 15.42 -16.51 -8.81
CA GLY A 775 14.15 -15.81 -8.65
C GLY A 775 14.36 -14.35 -8.29
N ARG A 776 13.54 -13.47 -8.86
CA ARG A 776 13.62 -12.00 -8.73
C ARG A 776 12.30 -11.50 -8.14
N ALA A 777 12.20 -11.47 -6.81
CA ALA A 777 11.00 -11.05 -6.11
C ALA A 777 10.86 -9.52 -6.12
N MET A 778 9.66 -9.01 -6.39
CA MET A 778 9.39 -7.58 -6.55
C MET A 778 8.05 -7.15 -5.94
N TRP A 779 7.98 -5.89 -5.51
CA TRP A 779 6.76 -5.24 -5.01
C TRP A 779 6.90 -3.71 -5.12
N THR A 780 5.80 -2.96 -4.96
CA THR A 780 5.86 -1.49 -4.84
C THR A 780 6.69 -1.12 -3.61
N SER A 781 7.68 -0.26 -3.82
CA SER A 781 8.79 -0.05 -2.91
C SER A 781 8.36 0.53 -1.56
N GLY A 782 8.19 -0.31 -0.54
CA GLY A 782 7.87 0.06 0.85
C GLY A 782 8.91 -0.49 1.83
N ALA A 783 9.28 0.30 2.84
CA ALA A 783 10.14 -0.16 3.92
C ALA A 783 9.38 -1.15 4.82
N GLN A 784 10.05 -2.16 5.37
CA GLN A 784 9.43 -3.01 6.40
C GLN A 784 9.35 -2.22 7.71
N THR A 785 8.14 -1.79 8.09
CA THR A 785 7.89 -0.92 9.25
C THR A 785 7.76 -1.70 10.56
N GLY A 786 7.30 -2.95 10.50
CA GLY A 786 7.07 -3.81 11.66
C GLY A 786 7.96 -5.05 11.70
N THR A 787 8.25 -5.49 12.93
CA THR A 787 8.82 -6.80 13.22
C THR A 787 8.08 -7.44 14.38
N PHE A 788 7.74 -8.71 14.24
CA PHE A 788 7.04 -9.48 15.25
C PHE A 788 7.67 -10.87 15.40
N THR A 789 7.90 -11.31 16.64
CA THR A 789 8.53 -12.59 16.97
C THR A 789 7.98 -13.12 18.29
N THR A 790 7.92 -14.45 18.43
CA THR A 790 7.40 -15.13 19.63
C THR A 790 8.24 -16.34 20.02
N SER A 791 7.98 -16.83 21.23
CA SER A 791 8.36 -18.15 21.74
C SER A 791 7.82 -19.35 20.93
N ASN A 792 6.86 -19.17 20.01
CA ASN A 792 6.22 -20.24 19.27
C ASN A 792 6.57 -20.21 17.76
N ALA A 793 7.16 -21.30 17.25
CA ALA A 793 7.61 -21.39 15.87
C ALA A 793 6.46 -21.35 14.83
N LEU A 794 5.28 -21.89 15.14
CA LEU A 794 4.10 -21.85 14.26
C LEU A 794 3.63 -20.40 14.08
N VAL A 795 3.55 -19.63 15.17
CA VAL A 795 3.15 -18.22 15.13
C VAL A 795 4.17 -17.35 14.39
N ASN A 796 5.46 -17.68 14.51
CA ASN A 796 6.52 -17.01 13.74
C ASN A 796 6.43 -17.33 12.24
N GLN A 797 6.15 -18.59 11.88
CA GLN A 797 5.95 -18.99 10.48
C GLN A 797 4.66 -18.39 9.89
N LEU A 798 3.59 -18.25 10.68
CA LEU A 798 2.38 -17.53 10.29
C LEU A 798 2.69 -16.07 9.92
N GLN A 799 3.42 -15.33 10.76
CA GLN A 799 3.82 -13.96 10.45
C GLN A 799 4.72 -13.87 9.20
N HIS A 800 5.62 -14.83 8.99
CA HIS A 800 6.41 -14.93 7.75
C HIS A 800 5.50 -15.13 6.52
N ASN A 801 4.54 -16.06 6.60
CA ASN A 801 3.61 -16.35 5.51
C ASN A 801 2.70 -15.15 5.19
N ILE A 802 2.26 -14.40 6.20
CA ILE A 802 1.48 -13.16 6.04
C ILE A 802 2.32 -12.11 5.27
N LEU A 803 3.55 -11.85 5.72
CA LEU A 803 4.43 -10.85 5.11
C LEU A 803 4.79 -11.20 3.65
N TRP A 804 4.93 -12.48 3.31
CA TRP A 804 5.15 -12.91 1.92
C TRP A 804 3.88 -12.91 1.08
N GLY A 805 2.72 -13.23 1.65
CA GLY A 805 1.42 -13.11 0.97
C GLY A 805 1.11 -11.66 0.59
N GLU A 806 1.43 -10.72 1.48
CA GLU A 806 1.36 -9.29 1.22
C GLU A 806 2.35 -8.86 0.13
N ARG A 807 3.66 -9.08 0.33
CA ARG A 807 4.69 -8.68 -0.65
C ARG A 807 4.39 -9.16 -2.06
N SER A 808 3.89 -10.39 -2.20
CA SER A 808 3.58 -10.95 -3.51
C SER A 808 2.49 -10.17 -4.26
N ASN A 809 1.60 -9.49 -3.55
CA ASN A 809 0.39 -8.89 -4.09
C ASN A 809 0.38 -7.36 -4.08
N MET A 810 1.39 -6.70 -3.52
CA MET A 810 1.51 -5.23 -3.58
C MET A 810 2.24 -4.79 -4.86
N LEU A 811 1.61 -4.99 -6.02
CA LEU A 811 2.18 -4.76 -7.35
C LEU A 811 1.43 -3.65 -8.10
N SER A 812 1.72 -2.38 -7.77
CA SER A 812 0.99 -1.17 -8.24
C SER A 812 -0.50 -1.07 -7.84
N VAL A 813 -1.16 -2.20 -7.57
CA VAL A 813 -2.48 -2.34 -6.92
C VAL A 813 -2.38 -3.50 -5.90
N PRO A 814 -3.22 -3.54 -4.84
CA PRO A 814 -3.28 -4.65 -3.90
C PRO A 814 -4.08 -5.80 -4.53
N SER A 815 -3.41 -6.75 -5.17
CA SER A 815 -4.08 -7.86 -5.89
C SER A 815 -4.60 -8.95 -4.96
N ASP A 816 -5.69 -9.62 -5.34
CA ASP A 816 -6.18 -10.83 -4.66
C ASP A 816 -5.11 -11.92 -4.59
N CYS A 817 -4.53 -12.24 -5.74
CA CYS A 817 -3.48 -13.23 -5.91
C CYS A 817 -2.54 -12.86 -7.09
N PRO A 818 -1.31 -13.39 -7.16
CA PRO A 818 -0.29 -12.90 -8.10
C PRO A 818 -0.01 -13.83 -9.30
N GLN A 819 -0.68 -14.99 -9.37
CA GLN A 819 -0.30 -16.12 -10.26
C GLN A 819 -1.30 -16.39 -11.39
N ARG A 820 -2.61 -16.49 -11.09
CA ARG A 820 -3.62 -16.91 -12.07
C ARG A 820 -4.04 -15.76 -13.00
N ASP A 821 -4.99 -16.04 -13.89
CA ASP A 821 -5.72 -15.07 -14.72
C ASP A 821 -6.68 -14.18 -13.90
N GLU A 822 -6.19 -13.52 -12.87
CA GLU A 822 -6.98 -12.59 -12.05
C GLU A 822 -6.16 -11.36 -11.68
N ARG A 823 -5.56 -11.32 -10.48
CA ARG A 823 -4.61 -10.29 -10.06
C ARG A 823 -5.23 -8.89 -10.06
N LEU A 824 -6.50 -8.83 -9.66
CA LEU A 824 -7.32 -7.61 -9.66
C LEU A 824 -7.25 -6.96 -8.28
N GLY A 825 -7.41 -5.65 -8.20
CA GLY A 825 -7.51 -4.94 -6.92
C GLY A 825 -8.86 -5.16 -6.25
N TRP A 826 -9.11 -6.41 -5.81
CA TRP A 826 -10.33 -6.83 -5.14
C TRP A 826 -10.49 -6.09 -3.81
N THR A 827 -11.64 -5.43 -3.66
CA THR A 827 -11.79 -4.37 -2.66
C THR A 827 -11.96 -4.93 -1.25
N GLY A 828 -12.73 -6.01 -1.08
CA GLY A 828 -12.93 -6.65 0.23
C GLY A 828 -11.65 -7.24 0.82
N ASP A 829 -10.83 -7.88 -0.01
CA ASP A 829 -9.53 -8.46 0.36
C ASP A 829 -8.62 -7.44 1.05
N ILE A 830 -8.41 -6.27 0.44
CA ILE A 830 -7.61 -5.21 1.05
C ILE A 830 -8.36 -4.47 2.16
N GLY A 831 -9.69 -4.41 2.10
CA GLY A 831 -10.55 -3.89 3.17
C GLY A 831 -10.28 -4.57 4.51
N ILE A 832 -10.24 -5.91 4.54
CA ILE A 832 -9.94 -6.69 5.76
C ILE A 832 -8.43 -6.77 6.08
N PHE A 833 -7.55 -6.52 5.10
CA PHE A 833 -6.11 -6.72 5.28
C PHE A 833 -5.32 -5.43 5.59
N ALA A 834 -5.85 -4.23 5.29
CA ALA A 834 -5.15 -2.96 5.48
C ALA A 834 -4.63 -2.75 6.92
N GLY A 835 -5.37 -3.22 7.93
CA GLY A 835 -4.95 -3.18 9.33
C GLY A 835 -3.66 -3.97 9.62
N THR A 836 -3.43 -5.08 8.90
CA THR A 836 -2.21 -5.88 8.95
C THR A 836 -1.11 -5.30 8.08
N SER A 837 -1.44 -4.90 6.84
CA SER A 837 -0.48 -4.37 5.87
C SER A 837 0.28 -3.15 6.42
N THR A 838 -0.44 -2.22 7.05
CA THR A 838 0.14 -1.03 7.68
C THR A 838 1.10 -1.29 8.84
N PHE A 839 1.09 -2.48 9.46
CA PHE A 839 2.15 -2.90 10.38
C PHE A 839 3.36 -3.48 9.66
N ASN A 840 3.17 -4.23 8.58
CA ASN A 840 4.23 -4.96 7.91
C ASN A 840 5.11 -4.04 7.05
N LEU A 841 4.49 -3.20 6.22
CA LEU A 841 5.15 -2.36 5.23
C LEU A 841 4.70 -0.90 5.34
N ASP A 842 5.56 0.02 4.91
CA ASP A 842 5.18 1.39 4.60
C ASP A 842 4.37 1.42 3.29
N VAL A 843 3.05 1.37 3.45
CA VAL A 843 2.07 1.34 2.37
C VAL A 843 1.26 2.65 2.25
N ALA A 844 1.65 3.72 2.96
CA ALA A 844 0.90 4.97 3.00
C ALA A 844 0.62 5.53 1.59
N ASN A 845 1.68 5.73 0.80
CA ASN A 845 1.57 6.23 -0.58
C ASN A 845 0.89 5.22 -1.53
N PHE A 846 1.00 3.93 -1.26
CA PHE A 846 0.46 2.87 -2.12
C PHE A 846 -1.06 2.71 -1.93
N LEU A 847 -1.54 2.67 -0.68
CA LEU A 847 -2.98 2.64 -0.39
C LEU A 847 -3.64 4.02 -0.54
N GLY A 848 -2.90 5.11 -0.45
CA GLY A 848 -3.34 6.43 -0.90
C GLY A 848 -3.65 6.42 -2.41
N LYS A 849 -2.70 5.98 -3.22
CA LYS A 849 -2.89 5.75 -4.67
C LYS A 849 -4.05 4.79 -4.98
N PHE A 850 -4.29 3.78 -4.13
CA PHE A 850 -5.43 2.87 -4.30
C PHE A 850 -6.77 3.47 -3.86
N SER A 851 -6.78 4.40 -2.90
CA SER A 851 -7.97 5.19 -2.55
C SER A 851 -8.41 6.08 -3.73
N ASP A 852 -7.42 6.57 -4.48
CA ASP A 852 -7.58 7.24 -5.77
C ASP A 852 -8.20 6.31 -6.84
N ASP A 853 -7.69 5.07 -7.00
CA ASP A 853 -8.28 4.08 -7.94
C ASP A 853 -9.72 3.69 -7.55
N LEU A 854 -10.02 3.57 -6.24
CA LEU A 854 -11.35 3.28 -5.71
C LEU A 854 -12.35 4.39 -6.06
N VAL A 855 -11.94 5.66 -5.95
CA VAL A 855 -12.79 6.81 -6.32
C VAL A 855 -12.90 6.98 -7.84
N ASP A 856 -11.85 6.67 -8.60
CA ASP A 856 -11.94 6.57 -10.06
C ASP A 856 -12.94 5.48 -10.48
N ALA A 857 -13.00 4.35 -9.77
CA ALA A 857 -13.92 3.25 -10.08
C ALA A 857 -15.36 3.50 -9.60
N GLN A 858 -15.61 4.42 -8.67
CA GLN A 858 -16.95 4.67 -8.10
C GLN A 858 -17.99 5.04 -9.18
N HIS A 859 -19.13 4.34 -9.16
CA HIS A 859 -20.26 4.62 -10.04
C HIS A 859 -20.99 5.93 -9.68
N ALA A 860 -21.73 6.48 -10.64
CA ALA A 860 -22.41 7.77 -10.50
C ALA A 860 -23.53 7.78 -9.43
N ASP A 861 -24.05 6.60 -9.05
CA ASP A 861 -25.02 6.43 -7.96
C ASP A 861 -24.38 6.42 -6.56
N GLY A 862 -23.04 6.35 -6.48
CA GLY A 862 -22.27 6.26 -5.25
C GLY A 862 -21.80 4.84 -4.90
N SER A 863 -22.15 3.81 -5.67
CA SER A 863 -21.65 2.46 -5.43
C SER A 863 -20.15 2.36 -5.76
N PHE A 864 -19.36 1.86 -4.82
CA PHE A 864 -18.00 1.40 -5.10
C PHE A 864 -18.04 0.00 -5.73
N THR A 865 -17.07 -0.27 -6.61
CA THR A 865 -16.94 -1.53 -7.35
C THR A 865 -16.30 -2.65 -6.51
N ASP A 866 -16.50 -3.89 -6.96
CA ASP A 866 -15.92 -5.07 -6.30
C ASP A 866 -14.41 -5.23 -6.60
N VAL A 867 -13.92 -4.60 -7.68
CA VAL A 867 -12.49 -4.44 -8.02
C VAL A 867 -12.16 -3.00 -8.39
N ALA A 868 -10.95 -2.54 -8.09
CA ALA A 868 -10.39 -1.26 -8.56
C ALA A 868 -8.98 -1.47 -9.17
N PRO A 869 -8.63 -0.86 -10.32
CA PRO A 869 -9.51 -0.17 -11.27
C PRO A 869 -10.69 -1.02 -11.76
N GLY A 870 -11.84 -0.38 -11.99
CA GLY A 870 -13.09 -1.05 -12.36
C GLY A 870 -13.03 -1.67 -13.76
N VAL A 871 -12.67 -2.95 -13.85
CA VAL A 871 -12.62 -3.73 -15.11
C VAL A 871 -13.65 -4.88 -15.17
N LEU A 872 -14.46 -5.03 -14.12
CA LEU A 872 -15.60 -5.93 -14.01
C LEU A 872 -16.86 -5.11 -13.64
N ASP A 873 -18.05 -5.62 -13.97
CA ASP A 873 -19.32 -4.89 -13.85
C ASP A 873 -19.89 -4.82 -12.42
N GLY A 874 -19.26 -5.46 -11.44
CA GLY A 874 -19.76 -5.63 -10.08
C GLY A 874 -19.56 -4.39 -9.18
N SER A 875 -20.61 -3.96 -8.48
CA SER A 875 -20.57 -2.89 -7.49
C SER A 875 -21.64 -3.04 -6.40
N GLY A 876 -21.48 -2.28 -5.31
CA GLY A 876 -22.50 -2.20 -4.25
C GLY A 876 -22.44 -3.30 -3.18
N THR A 877 -21.52 -4.26 -3.33
CA THR A 877 -21.36 -5.41 -2.44
C THR A 877 -20.81 -4.98 -1.07
N ALA A 878 -21.57 -5.27 -0.01
CA ALA A 878 -21.16 -5.00 1.36
C ALA A 878 -19.99 -5.91 1.77
N GLY A 879 -19.00 -5.33 2.45
CA GLY A 879 -17.70 -5.96 2.74
C GLY A 879 -16.64 -5.70 1.67
N TRP A 880 -17.05 -5.36 0.43
CA TRP A 880 -16.15 -5.05 -0.69
C TRP A 880 -16.10 -3.54 -0.96
N GLY A 881 -17.22 -2.95 -1.39
CA GLY A 881 -17.30 -1.51 -1.65
C GLY A 881 -16.98 -0.64 -0.42
N ASP A 882 -17.16 -1.18 0.79
CA ASP A 882 -16.78 -0.54 2.05
C ASP A 882 -15.28 -0.27 2.19
N ALA A 883 -14.41 -0.91 1.38
CA ALA A 883 -12.98 -0.59 1.31
C ALA A 883 -12.71 0.90 0.99
N GLY A 884 -13.58 1.53 0.19
CA GLY A 884 -13.55 2.96 -0.09
C GLY A 884 -13.72 3.85 1.14
N VAL A 885 -14.13 3.29 2.29
CA VAL A 885 -14.19 3.97 3.60
C VAL A 885 -13.17 3.38 4.58
N ILE A 886 -12.99 2.05 4.58
CA ILE A 886 -12.10 1.35 5.52
C ILE A 886 -10.62 1.64 5.25
N VAL A 887 -10.19 1.76 3.99
CA VAL A 887 -8.78 2.02 3.64
C VAL A 887 -8.37 3.45 4.04
N PRO A 888 -9.08 4.54 3.66
CA PRO A 888 -8.79 5.88 4.16
C PRO A 888 -8.84 5.99 5.70
N TYR A 889 -9.83 5.35 6.35
CA TYR A 889 -9.90 5.32 7.82
C TYR A 889 -8.66 4.67 8.44
N THR A 890 -8.22 3.54 7.88
CA THR A 890 -7.05 2.80 8.38
C THR A 890 -5.77 3.61 8.19
N LEU A 891 -5.59 4.26 7.04
CA LEU A 891 -4.45 5.15 6.79
C LEU A 891 -4.38 6.29 7.81
N TRP A 892 -5.50 6.96 8.08
CA TRP A 892 -5.58 7.97 9.13
C TRP A 892 -5.22 7.41 10.52
N GLN A 893 -5.79 6.28 10.93
CA GLN A 893 -5.48 5.68 12.24
C GLN A 893 -4.00 5.32 12.39
N ARG A 894 -3.32 4.90 11.32
CA ARG A 894 -1.96 4.31 11.38
C ARG A 894 -0.86 5.33 11.11
N TYR A 895 -1.06 6.27 10.19
CA TYR A 895 -0.07 7.29 9.82
C TYR A 895 -0.40 8.69 10.37
N GLY A 896 -1.64 8.91 10.84
CA GLY A 896 -2.11 10.22 11.29
C GLY A 896 -2.58 11.14 10.16
N ASP A 897 -2.56 10.63 8.92
CA ASP A 897 -2.85 11.34 7.68
C ASP A 897 -4.33 11.77 7.59
N THR A 898 -4.57 13.05 7.32
CA THR A 898 -5.89 13.66 7.19
C THR A 898 -6.18 14.20 5.78
N ASP A 899 -5.16 14.26 4.93
CA ASP A 899 -5.32 14.55 3.49
C ASP A 899 -6.10 13.43 2.81
N VAL A 900 -5.75 12.16 3.06
CA VAL A 900 -6.47 11.01 2.48
C VAL A 900 -7.94 10.97 2.88
N ILE A 901 -8.32 11.53 4.03
CA ILE A 901 -9.74 11.76 4.35
C ILE A 901 -10.30 12.88 3.47
N THR A 902 -9.65 14.05 3.50
CA THR A 902 -10.13 15.29 2.89
C THR A 902 -10.37 15.14 1.38
N GLU A 903 -9.49 14.43 0.68
CA GLU A 903 -9.57 14.19 -0.76
C GLU A 903 -10.73 13.25 -1.14
N HIS A 904 -10.91 12.16 -0.37
CA HIS A 904 -11.88 11.10 -0.70
C HIS A 904 -13.24 11.27 0.01
N PHE A 905 -13.40 12.26 0.91
CA PHE A 905 -14.58 12.44 1.75
C PHE A 905 -15.91 12.50 0.98
N ALA A 906 -15.93 13.17 -0.17
CA ALA A 906 -17.12 13.27 -1.01
C ALA A 906 -17.56 11.91 -1.58
N ALA A 907 -16.61 11.02 -1.91
CA ALA A 907 -16.91 9.67 -2.39
C ALA A 907 -17.38 8.75 -1.24
N MET A 908 -16.76 8.87 -0.06
CA MET A 908 -17.19 8.16 1.15
C MET A 908 -18.61 8.56 1.59
N VAL A 909 -18.98 9.84 1.44
CA VAL A 909 -20.35 10.33 1.66
C VAL A 909 -21.33 9.73 0.64
N LYS A 910 -20.98 9.68 -0.65
CA LYS A 910 -21.82 9.04 -1.68
C LYS A 910 -22.06 7.55 -1.38
N TRP A 911 -21.06 6.82 -0.87
CA TRP A 911 -21.22 5.40 -0.51
C TRP A 911 -22.24 5.19 0.60
N VAL A 912 -22.19 5.97 1.67
CA VAL A 912 -23.17 5.89 2.77
C VAL A 912 -24.58 6.27 2.29
N GLU A 913 -24.70 7.20 1.35
CA GLU A 913 -25.98 7.57 0.73
C GLU A 913 -26.50 6.52 -0.28
N TYR A 914 -25.61 5.86 -1.03
CA TYR A 914 -25.94 4.70 -1.87
C TYR A 914 -26.50 3.57 -1.00
N LEU A 915 -25.78 3.17 0.04
CA LEU A 915 -26.21 2.12 0.98
C LEU A 915 -27.55 2.46 1.64
N ARG A 916 -27.77 3.73 2.00
CA ARG A 916 -29.03 4.22 2.57
C ARG A 916 -30.18 4.17 1.57
N SER A 917 -29.98 4.66 0.35
CA SER A 917 -31.01 4.67 -0.71
C SER A 917 -31.36 3.28 -1.24
N THR A 918 -30.48 2.30 -1.03
CA THR A 918 -30.69 0.88 -1.32
C THR A 918 -30.84 0.03 -0.05
N SER A 919 -31.44 0.62 1.00
CA SER A 919 -31.90 -0.06 2.22
C SER A 919 -33.42 0.06 2.39
N GLY A 920 -34.02 -0.82 3.20
CA GLY A 920 -35.43 -0.76 3.56
C GLY A 920 -35.78 0.46 4.41
N ALA A 921 -37.08 0.76 4.51
CA ALA A 921 -37.58 1.86 5.36
C ALA A 921 -37.35 1.63 6.87
N ASP A 922 -36.99 0.40 7.25
CA ASP A 922 -36.55 -0.04 8.58
C ASP A 922 -35.01 0.01 8.76
N LEU A 923 -34.27 0.51 7.76
CA LEU A 923 -32.81 0.53 7.66
C LEU A 923 -32.15 -0.85 7.56
N ILE A 924 -32.92 -1.92 7.27
CA ILE A 924 -32.35 -3.22 6.94
C ILE A 924 -31.98 -3.23 5.45
N ARG A 925 -30.73 -3.56 5.13
CA ARG A 925 -30.23 -3.70 3.75
C ARG A 925 -30.16 -5.19 3.45
N ASP A 926 -31.18 -5.69 2.78
CA ASP A 926 -31.16 -7.03 2.16
C ASP A 926 -30.70 -6.85 0.71
N HIS A 927 -29.44 -7.19 0.43
CA HIS A 927 -28.80 -7.00 -0.87
C HIS A 927 -27.84 -8.15 -1.13
N GLN A 928 -27.64 -8.49 -2.41
CA GLN A 928 -26.68 -9.52 -2.79
C GLN A 928 -25.26 -9.15 -2.31
N THR A 929 -24.56 -10.14 -1.79
CA THR A 929 -23.14 -10.07 -1.42
C THR A 929 -22.45 -11.39 -1.79
N TYR A 930 -21.11 -11.41 -1.79
CA TYR A 930 -20.34 -12.66 -1.76
C TYR A 930 -20.48 -13.41 -0.42
N GLY A 931 -21.12 -12.80 0.57
CA GLY A 931 -21.24 -13.32 1.93
C GLY A 931 -19.91 -13.31 2.69
N ASP A 932 -19.83 -14.11 3.74
CA ASP A 932 -18.57 -14.38 4.42
C ASP A 932 -17.74 -15.37 3.57
N TRP A 933 -17.01 -14.83 2.59
CA TRP A 933 -16.38 -15.60 1.52
C TRP A 933 -15.40 -16.65 2.07
N LEU A 934 -15.54 -17.88 1.59
CA LEU A 934 -14.73 -19.03 2.00
C LEU A 934 -14.81 -19.41 3.50
N ASN A 935 -15.95 -19.12 4.14
CA ASN A 935 -16.33 -19.72 5.42
C ASN A 935 -16.42 -21.26 5.34
N VAL A 936 -16.26 -21.93 6.49
CA VAL A 936 -16.24 -23.39 6.58
C VAL A 936 -17.60 -23.91 7.06
N ASN A 937 -18.54 -24.01 6.12
CA ASN A 937 -19.90 -24.54 6.33
C ASN A 937 -20.74 -23.78 7.37
N ASP A 938 -20.54 -22.46 7.51
CA ASP A 938 -21.14 -21.61 8.54
C ASP A 938 -21.67 -20.29 7.95
N ASN A 939 -22.32 -20.41 6.79
CA ASN A 939 -22.77 -19.30 5.95
C ASN A 939 -23.63 -18.28 6.72
N THR A 940 -23.11 -17.06 6.86
CA THR A 940 -23.81 -15.95 7.49
C THR A 940 -24.75 -15.27 6.49
N ALA A 941 -25.96 -14.91 6.94
CA ALA A 941 -27.00 -14.36 6.08
C ALA A 941 -26.60 -13.01 5.44
N GLN A 942 -27.03 -12.79 4.19
CA GLN A 942 -26.60 -11.62 3.41
C GLN A 942 -27.16 -10.32 4.00
N ASP A 943 -28.46 -10.29 4.36
CA ASP A 943 -29.12 -9.17 5.03
C ASP A 943 -28.42 -8.73 6.33
N LEU A 944 -27.92 -9.67 7.12
CA LEU A 944 -27.12 -9.42 8.32
C LEU A 944 -25.81 -8.73 7.96
N ILE A 945 -25.07 -9.26 6.97
CA ILE A 945 -23.79 -8.71 6.53
C ILE A 945 -23.97 -7.29 5.97
N SER A 946 -24.92 -7.08 5.06
CA SER A 946 -25.09 -5.77 4.42
C SER A 946 -25.69 -4.69 5.33
N THR A 947 -26.50 -5.04 6.34
CA THR A 947 -26.85 -4.09 7.42
C THR A 947 -25.66 -3.81 8.33
N ALA A 948 -24.84 -4.81 8.68
CA ALA A 948 -23.69 -4.62 9.57
C ALA A 948 -22.65 -3.67 8.98
N PHE A 949 -22.25 -3.86 7.72
CA PHE A 949 -21.32 -2.97 7.03
C PHE A 949 -21.90 -1.58 6.77
N PHE A 950 -23.21 -1.46 6.52
CA PHE A 950 -23.87 -0.14 6.41
C PHE A 950 -23.79 0.68 7.71
N ALA A 951 -23.98 0.05 8.87
CA ALA A 951 -23.74 0.70 10.16
C ALA A 951 -22.27 1.09 10.35
N TRP A 952 -21.34 0.21 9.95
CA TRP A 952 -19.90 0.42 10.10
C TRP A 952 -19.38 1.58 9.24
N SER A 953 -19.65 1.58 7.93
CA SER A 953 -19.27 2.67 7.03
C SER A 953 -19.89 4.01 7.45
N SER A 954 -21.16 4.02 7.90
CA SER A 954 -21.78 5.21 8.49
C SER A 954 -21.00 5.73 9.72
N ARG A 955 -20.54 4.83 10.61
CA ARG A 955 -19.74 5.19 11.79
C ARG A 955 -18.33 5.66 11.42
N LEU A 956 -17.68 5.05 10.43
CA LEU A 956 -16.35 5.45 9.99
C LEU A 956 -16.37 6.84 9.34
N VAL A 957 -17.33 7.11 8.43
CA VAL A 957 -17.53 8.44 7.86
C VAL A 957 -17.85 9.48 8.95
N SER A 958 -18.65 9.14 9.95
CA SER A 958 -18.90 10.01 11.12
C SER A 958 -17.61 10.39 11.87
N ARG A 959 -16.72 9.43 12.12
CA ARG A 959 -15.42 9.67 12.79
C ARG A 959 -14.47 10.53 11.94
N MET A 960 -14.40 10.26 10.64
CA MET A 960 -13.55 10.98 9.70
C MET A 960 -14.04 12.41 9.44
N ALA A 961 -15.36 12.60 9.41
CA ALA A 961 -16.00 13.91 9.37
C ALA A 961 -15.62 14.75 10.60
N ALA A 962 -15.69 14.16 11.80
CA ALA A 962 -15.28 14.84 13.03
C ALA A 962 -13.79 15.23 13.03
N ALA A 963 -12.92 14.36 12.49
CA ALA A 963 -11.48 14.60 12.41
C ALA A 963 -11.09 15.76 11.47
N THR A 964 -11.87 15.96 10.39
CA THR A 964 -11.63 17.00 9.37
C THR A 964 -12.51 18.24 9.53
N GLY A 965 -13.28 18.34 10.63
CA GLY A 965 -14.10 19.51 10.95
C GLY A 965 -15.51 19.56 10.32
N HIS A 966 -15.92 18.51 9.60
CA HIS A 966 -17.26 18.34 9.01
C HIS A 966 -18.29 17.95 10.10
N THR A 967 -18.60 18.88 11.02
CA THR A 967 -19.37 18.61 12.24
C THR A 967 -20.84 18.23 11.99
N ALA A 968 -21.45 18.74 10.91
CA ALA A 968 -22.82 18.39 10.54
C ALA A 968 -22.91 16.94 10.04
N GLU A 969 -22.00 16.55 9.16
CA GLU A 969 -21.83 15.20 8.64
C GLU A 969 -21.48 14.21 9.75
N ALA A 970 -20.57 14.58 10.66
CA ALA A 970 -20.22 13.79 11.82
C ALA A 970 -21.46 13.43 12.66
N THR A 971 -22.31 14.42 12.95
CA THR A 971 -23.56 14.26 13.69
C THR A 971 -24.58 13.41 12.92
N LYS A 972 -24.75 13.70 11.62
CA LYS A 972 -25.69 13.02 10.72
C LYS A 972 -25.38 11.52 10.61
N TYR A 973 -24.17 11.16 10.18
CA TYR A 973 -23.80 9.76 9.95
C TYR A 973 -23.55 8.98 11.25
N GLY A 974 -23.23 9.69 12.34
CA GLY A 974 -23.21 9.11 13.68
C GLY A 974 -24.61 8.64 14.09
N THR A 975 -25.59 9.56 14.03
CA THR A 975 -27.00 9.27 14.32
C THR A 975 -27.55 8.15 13.43
N LEU A 976 -27.19 8.15 12.14
CA LEU A 976 -27.57 7.08 11.22
C LEU A 976 -26.98 5.71 11.66
N ALA A 977 -25.70 5.65 12.03
CA ALA A 977 -25.09 4.42 12.53
C ALA A 977 -25.76 3.89 13.81
N ASP A 978 -26.15 4.78 14.73
CA ASP A 978 -26.90 4.42 15.95
C ASP A 978 -28.32 3.88 15.62
N GLN A 979 -28.98 4.45 14.61
CA GLN A 979 -30.27 3.96 14.12
C GLN A 979 -30.15 2.59 13.43
N ILE A 980 -29.14 2.38 12.58
CA ILE A 980 -28.91 1.08 11.91
C ILE A 980 -28.52 0.01 12.95
N GLY A 981 -27.68 0.32 13.95
CA GLY A 981 -27.35 -0.62 15.03
C GLY A 981 -28.57 -1.04 15.85
N THR A 982 -29.51 -0.11 16.07
CA THR A 982 -30.81 -0.39 16.70
C THR A 982 -31.68 -1.31 15.83
N ALA A 983 -31.79 -1.03 14.52
CA ALA A 983 -32.51 -1.88 13.57
C ALA A 983 -31.89 -3.29 13.47
N PHE A 984 -30.57 -3.38 13.36
CA PHE A 984 -29.81 -4.61 13.36
C PHE A 984 -30.08 -5.45 14.61
N THR A 985 -29.98 -4.84 15.80
CA THR A 985 -30.29 -5.54 17.06
C THR A 985 -31.72 -6.09 17.07
N ASN A 986 -32.71 -5.29 16.65
CA ASN A 986 -34.11 -5.71 16.63
C ASN A 986 -34.40 -6.84 15.62
N ARG A 987 -33.70 -6.86 14.48
CA ARG A 987 -33.90 -7.83 13.38
C ARG A 987 -33.08 -9.11 13.53
N PHE A 988 -31.91 -9.05 14.18
CA PHE A 988 -30.93 -10.14 14.19
C PHE A 988 -30.53 -10.64 15.58
N THR A 989 -30.80 -9.94 16.69
CA THR A 989 -30.27 -10.31 18.02
C THR A 989 -31.35 -10.72 19.02
N GLN A 990 -31.34 -11.99 19.42
CA GLN A 990 -32.30 -12.56 20.36
C GLN A 990 -32.10 -12.09 21.82
N ALA A 991 -33.08 -12.40 22.67
CA ALA A 991 -33.13 -12.03 24.08
C ALA A 991 -31.91 -12.50 24.90
N ASP A 992 -31.31 -13.62 24.51
CA ASP A 992 -30.15 -14.26 25.16
C ASP A 992 -28.80 -13.91 24.51
N GLY A 993 -28.80 -13.00 23.53
CA GLY A 993 -27.61 -12.62 22.77
C GLY A 993 -27.31 -13.48 21.54
N THR A 994 -28.15 -14.46 21.17
CA THR A 994 -27.99 -15.20 19.90
C THR A 994 -28.11 -14.25 18.71
N VAL A 995 -27.11 -14.24 17.81
CA VAL A 995 -27.09 -13.39 16.61
C VAL A 995 -27.37 -14.21 15.36
N GLY A 996 -28.35 -13.78 14.57
CA GLY A 996 -28.72 -14.36 13.27
C GLY A 996 -28.93 -15.87 13.32
N ALA A 997 -28.30 -16.58 12.38
CA ALA A 997 -28.31 -18.04 12.29
C ALA A 997 -27.27 -18.73 13.21
N ASN A 998 -26.78 -18.05 14.25
CA ASN A 998 -25.77 -18.58 15.19
C ASN A 998 -24.46 -18.98 14.49
N THR A 999 -23.96 -18.14 13.57
CA THR A 999 -22.68 -18.31 12.87
C THR A 999 -21.55 -17.55 13.58
N GLN A 1000 -20.28 -17.97 13.43
CA GLN A 1000 -19.15 -17.27 14.08
C GLN A 1000 -19.06 -15.83 13.57
N THR A 1001 -19.10 -15.62 12.24
CA THR A 1001 -19.01 -14.29 11.64
C THR A 1001 -20.20 -13.39 11.98
N GLY A 1002 -21.41 -13.95 12.16
CA GLY A 1002 -22.57 -13.18 12.63
C GLY A 1002 -22.33 -12.52 13.98
N TYR A 1003 -21.75 -13.23 14.94
CA TYR A 1003 -21.32 -12.66 16.23
C TYR A 1003 -20.15 -11.68 16.06
N VAL A 1004 -19.14 -12.03 15.26
CA VAL A 1004 -17.94 -11.19 15.07
C VAL A 1004 -18.31 -9.81 14.51
N LEU A 1005 -19.12 -9.73 13.44
CA LEU A 1005 -19.54 -8.46 12.86
C LEU A 1005 -20.38 -7.63 13.85
N ALA A 1006 -21.30 -8.27 14.57
CA ALA A 1006 -22.15 -7.60 15.56
C ALA A 1006 -21.36 -7.00 16.74
N LEU A 1007 -20.31 -7.69 17.18
CA LEU A 1007 -19.43 -7.26 18.27
C LEU A 1007 -18.38 -6.23 17.81
N ALA A 1008 -17.65 -6.52 16.73
CA ALA A 1008 -16.56 -5.69 16.22
C ALA A 1008 -17.04 -4.30 15.76
N PHE A 1009 -18.19 -4.22 15.10
CA PHE A 1009 -18.77 -2.94 14.66
C PHE A 1009 -19.59 -2.24 15.75
N GLY A 1010 -19.72 -2.84 16.94
CA GLY A 1010 -20.40 -2.25 18.09
C GLY A 1010 -21.91 -2.10 17.91
N LEU A 1011 -22.56 -3.06 17.24
CA LEU A 1011 -23.98 -2.98 16.87
C LEU A 1011 -24.94 -3.34 18.02
N LEU A 1012 -24.43 -4.03 19.04
CA LEU A 1012 -25.23 -4.57 20.15
C LEU A 1012 -25.32 -3.60 21.34
N PRO A 1013 -26.49 -3.49 22.01
CA PRO A 1013 -26.58 -2.80 23.28
C PRO A 1013 -25.77 -3.52 24.35
N ALA A 1014 -25.24 -2.80 25.34
CA ALA A 1014 -24.32 -3.33 26.36
C ALA A 1014 -24.84 -4.60 27.09
N SER A 1015 -26.15 -4.73 27.26
CA SER A 1015 -26.80 -5.92 27.87
C SER A 1015 -26.79 -7.19 26.99
N ARG A 1016 -26.31 -7.11 25.75
CA ARG A 1016 -26.19 -8.23 24.80
C ARG A 1016 -24.76 -8.51 24.34
N VAL A 1017 -23.81 -7.60 24.59
CA VAL A 1017 -22.39 -7.74 24.21
C VAL A 1017 -21.77 -9.00 24.82
N GLN A 1018 -21.76 -9.14 26.15
CA GLN A 1018 -21.14 -10.32 26.77
C GLN A 1018 -21.86 -11.63 26.44
N PRO A 1019 -23.21 -11.74 26.51
CA PRO A 1019 -23.91 -12.97 26.10
C PRO A 1019 -23.66 -13.40 24.64
N ALA A 1020 -23.47 -12.45 23.72
CA ALA A 1020 -23.08 -12.75 22.33
C ALA A 1020 -21.63 -13.23 22.23
N ALA A 1021 -20.70 -12.62 22.98
CA ALA A 1021 -19.30 -13.05 23.02
C ALA A 1021 -19.13 -14.44 23.65
N ASP A 1022 -19.87 -14.74 24.72
CA ASP A 1022 -19.88 -16.05 25.37
C ASP A 1022 -20.43 -17.14 24.44
N LYS A 1023 -21.45 -16.82 23.62
CA LYS A 1023 -21.97 -17.72 22.57
C LYS A 1023 -20.98 -17.95 21.43
N LEU A 1024 -20.25 -16.92 21.00
CA LEU A 1024 -19.18 -17.05 20.01
C LEU A 1024 -18.07 -17.98 20.53
N ALA A 1025 -17.60 -17.77 21.75
CA ALA A 1025 -16.60 -18.62 22.40
C ALA A 1025 -17.09 -20.07 22.55
N ALA A 1026 -18.35 -20.27 22.99
CA ALA A 1026 -18.96 -21.58 23.09
C ALA A 1026 -19.09 -22.29 21.72
N LYS A 1027 -19.38 -21.56 20.63
CA LYS A 1027 -19.42 -22.12 19.27
C LYS A 1027 -18.03 -22.56 18.79
N VAL A 1028 -16.99 -21.76 19.05
CA VAL A 1028 -15.59 -22.14 18.74
C VAL A 1028 -15.18 -23.40 19.53
N ALA A 1029 -15.50 -23.44 20.82
CA ALA A 1029 -15.23 -24.60 21.68
C ALA A 1029 -15.99 -25.87 21.24
N ALA A 1030 -17.26 -25.73 20.83
CA ALA A 1030 -18.06 -26.82 20.26
C ALA A 1030 -17.49 -27.33 18.92
N SER A 1031 -16.84 -26.47 18.15
CA SER A 1031 -16.05 -26.81 16.97
C SER A 1031 -14.64 -27.33 17.30
N GLY A 1032 -14.37 -27.77 18.54
CA GLY A 1032 -13.05 -28.29 18.95
C GLY A 1032 -11.92 -27.26 19.02
N GLY A 1033 -12.25 -25.96 18.99
CA GLY A 1033 -11.28 -24.89 18.83
C GLY A 1033 -10.93 -24.57 17.38
N HIS A 1034 -11.76 -25.00 16.42
CA HIS A 1034 -11.66 -24.55 15.03
C HIS A 1034 -12.49 -23.29 14.79
N LEU A 1035 -11.94 -22.41 13.95
CA LEU A 1035 -12.71 -21.36 13.31
C LEU A 1035 -13.68 -21.94 12.28
N SER A 1036 -14.73 -21.20 11.95
CA SER A 1036 -15.58 -21.44 10.77
C SER A 1036 -15.73 -20.22 9.88
N VAL A 1037 -15.08 -19.10 10.24
CA VAL A 1037 -15.16 -17.81 9.54
C VAL A 1037 -14.48 -17.84 8.17
N GLY A 1038 -15.03 -17.05 7.25
CA GLY A 1038 -14.40 -16.65 6.01
C GLY A 1038 -13.74 -15.26 6.12
N PHE A 1039 -13.63 -14.59 4.98
CA PHE A 1039 -12.95 -13.30 4.82
C PHE A 1039 -13.50 -12.20 5.73
N LEU A 1040 -14.83 -12.10 5.93
CA LEU A 1040 -15.41 -11.00 6.70
C LEU A 1040 -15.35 -11.23 8.22
N GLY A 1041 -15.17 -12.47 8.67
CA GLY A 1041 -14.98 -12.78 10.09
C GLY A 1041 -13.52 -12.91 10.55
N VAL A 1042 -12.59 -13.26 9.66
CA VAL A 1042 -11.22 -13.67 10.05
C VAL A 1042 -10.37 -12.58 10.70
N GLU A 1043 -10.45 -11.31 10.24
CA GLU A 1043 -9.71 -10.19 10.85
C GLU A 1043 -10.10 -10.03 12.34
N ASN A 1044 -11.40 -10.10 12.63
CA ASN A 1044 -11.97 -9.68 13.91
C ASN A 1044 -12.28 -10.82 14.89
N LEU A 1045 -12.25 -12.09 14.47
CA LEU A 1045 -12.54 -13.25 15.33
C LEU A 1045 -11.66 -13.27 16.60
N LEU A 1046 -10.33 -13.23 16.45
CA LEU A 1046 -9.41 -13.28 17.59
C LEU A 1046 -9.42 -11.98 18.43
N PRO A 1047 -9.43 -10.77 17.83
CA PRO A 1047 -9.63 -9.53 18.58
C PRO A 1047 -10.90 -9.52 19.43
N VAL A 1048 -12.05 -9.94 18.89
CA VAL A 1048 -13.34 -9.97 19.61
C VAL A 1048 -13.28 -10.95 20.78
N LEU A 1049 -12.86 -12.20 20.54
CA LEU A 1049 -12.71 -13.21 21.60
C LEU A 1049 -11.80 -12.70 22.73
N ALA A 1050 -10.61 -12.21 22.40
CA ALA A 1050 -9.64 -11.75 23.39
C ALA A 1050 -10.07 -10.46 24.12
N ALA A 1051 -10.84 -9.58 23.48
CA ALA A 1051 -11.36 -8.36 24.11
C ALA A 1051 -12.46 -8.66 25.13
N HIS A 1052 -13.30 -9.67 24.87
CA HIS A 1052 -14.44 -10.05 25.72
C HIS A 1052 -14.16 -11.20 26.70
N GLY A 1053 -12.88 -11.40 27.07
CA GLY A 1053 -12.45 -12.33 28.13
C GLY A 1053 -12.03 -13.73 27.65
N HIS A 1054 -12.37 -14.12 26.43
CA HIS A 1054 -12.11 -15.44 25.84
C HIS A 1054 -10.78 -15.51 25.10
N ALA A 1055 -9.72 -14.95 25.72
CA ALA A 1055 -8.38 -14.89 25.12
C ALA A 1055 -7.73 -16.29 25.00
N ASP A 1056 -8.05 -17.20 25.90
CA ASP A 1056 -7.71 -18.62 25.83
C ASP A 1056 -8.28 -19.28 24.57
N VAL A 1057 -9.57 -19.06 24.27
CA VAL A 1057 -10.24 -19.54 23.05
C VAL A 1057 -9.62 -18.90 21.80
N ALA A 1058 -9.28 -17.61 21.85
CA ALA A 1058 -8.57 -16.94 20.76
C ALA A 1058 -7.19 -17.60 20.47
N TYR A 1059 -6.44 -17.97 21.52
CA TYR A 1059 -5.19 -18.70 21.37
C TYR A 1059 -5.38 -20.15 20.92
N GLN A 1060 -6.47 -20.82 21.31
CA GLN A 1060 -6.80 -22.17 20.83
C GLN A 1060 -6.98 -22.18 19.30
N VAL A 1061 -7.65 -21.17 18.74
CA VAL A 1061 -7.81 -21.00 17.29
C VAL A 1061 -6.49 -20.61 16.62
N LEU A 1062 -5.72 -19.67 17.19
CA LEU A 1062 -4.43 -19.24 16.62
C LEU A 1062 -3.42 -20.39 16.48
N LEU A 1063 -3.42 -21.30 17.46
CA LEU A 1063 -2.45 -22.40 17.56
C LEU A 1063 -2.97 -23.72 16.98
N GLN A 1064 -4.16 -23.72 16.38
CA GLN A 1064 -4.84 -24.89 15.84
C GLN A 1064 -4.04 -25.57 14.70
N PRO A 1065 -3.54 -26.82 14.89
CA PRO A 1065 -2.81 -27.53 13.84
C PRO A 1065 -3.72 -28.26 12.83
N GLY A 1066 -4.98 -28.53 13.17
CA GLY A 1066 -5.92 -29.26 12.30
C GLY A 1066 -6.67 -28.35 11.32
N PHE A 1067 -7.32 -28.95 10.32
CA PHE A 1067 -8.22 -28.24 9.42
C PHE A 1067 -9.57 -27.91 10.11
N PRO A 1068 -10.12 -26.69 9.95
CA PRO A 1068 -9.49 -25.48 9.40
C PRO A 1068 -8.60 -24.75 10.42
N GLY A 1069 -7.54 -24.11 9.93
CA GLY A 1069 -6.64 -23.26 10.73
C GLY A 1069 -5.34 -22.92 10.00
N TRP A 1070 -4.62 -21.90 10.48
CA TRP A 1070 -3.32 -21.52 9.91
C TRP A 1070 -2.23 -22.57 10.15
N GLY A 1071 -2.27 -23.26 11.29
CA GLY A 1071 -1.34 -24.35 11.60
C GLY A 1071 -1.45 -25.51 10.61
N TYR A 1072 -2.64 -25.75 10.06
CA TYR A 1072 -2.87 -26.74 9.02
C TYR A 1072 -2.21 -26.35 7.68
N MET A 1073 -2.34 -25.10 7.23
CA MET A 1073 -1.63 -24.60 6.04
C MET A 1073 -0.11 -24.78 6.19
N ILE A 1074 0.43 -24.36 7.34
CA ILE A 1074 1.86 -24.45 7.66
C ILE A 1074 2.32 -25.92 7.72
N GLY A 1075 1.52 -26.81 8.29
CA GLY A 1075 1.78 -28.26 8.31
C GLY A 1075 1.85 -28.91 6.92
N HIS A 1076 1.22 -28.29 5.91
CA HIS A 1076 1.28 -28.68 4.51
C HIS A 1076 2.33 -27.89 3.70
N GLY A 1077 3.28 -27.24 4.37
CA GLY A 1077 4.43 -26.59 3.74
C GLY A 1077 4.17 -25.21 3.13
N ALA A 1078 3.07 -24.55 3.52
CA ALA A 1078 2.76 -23.18 3.10
C ALA A 1078 3.86 -22.19 3.52
N THR A 1079 4.32 -21.36 2.58
CA THR A 1079 5.26 -20.25 2.79
C THR A 1079 4.60 -18.86 2.64
N THR A 1080 3.30 -18.89 2.36
CA THR A 1080 2.38 -17.78 2.06
C THR A 1080 1.02 -18.16 2.65
N ILE A 1081 0.09 -17.20 2.76
CA ILE A 1081 -1.30 -17.53 3.11
C ILE A 1081 -2.04 -18.01 1.85
N TRP A 1082 -2.95 -18.97 2.02
CA TRP A 1082 -3.79 -19.51 0.94
C TRP A 1082 -5.14 -18.80 0.89
N GLU A 1083 -5.78 -18.85 -0.27
CA GLU A 1083 -7.17 -18.38 -0.48
C GLU A 1083 -8.18 -19.20 0.33
N ARG A 1084 -7.99 -20.52 0.38
CA ARG A 1084 -8.85 -21.47 1.09
C ARG A 1084 -8.16 -22.09 2.29
N TRP A 1085 -8.92 -22.31 3.37
CA TRP A 1085 -8.52 -23.12 4.52
C TRP A 1085 -8.12 -24.56 4.14
N ASP A 1086 -8.69 -25.11 3.07
CA ASP A 1086 -8.47 -26.44 2.49
C ASP A 1086 -7.90 -26.40 1.06
N GLY A 1087 -7.02 -25.44 0.74
CA GLY A 1087 -6.38 -25.35 -0.59
C GLY A 1087 -5.67 -26.65 -1.00
N ILE A 1088 -5.02 -27.30 -0.03
CA ILE A 1088 -4.84 -28.77 0.01
C ILE A 1088 -5.84 -29.32 1.04
N LYS A 1089 -6.62 -30.33 0.64
CA LYS A 1089 -7.62 -30.99 1.49
C LYS A 1089 -6.99 -32.04 2.42
N PRO A 1090 -7.69 -32.49 3.48
CA PRO A 1090 -7.14 -33.47 4.43
C PRO A 1090 -6.79 -34.85 3.86
N ASP A 1091 -7.17 -35.15 2.61
CA ASP A 1091 -6.77 -36.36 1.86
C ASP A 1091 -5.51 -36.16 0.99
N GLY A 1092 -4.92 -34.96 1.00
CA GLY A 1092 -3.79 -34.56 0.16
C GLY A 1092 -4.16 -34.12 -1.27
N SER A 1093 -5.44 -34.13 -1.64
CA SER A 1093 -5.89 -33.61 -2.94
C SER A 1093 -6.00 -32.07 -2.94
N PHE A 1094 -5.83 -31.45 -4.11
CA PHE A 1094 -6.08 -30.01 -4.24
C PHE A 1094 -7.58 -29.69 -4.23
N ASN A 1095 -7.92 -28.48 -3.79
CA ASN A 1095 -9.23 -27.89 -4.02
C ASN A 1095 -9.47 -27.50 -5.48
N ASP A 1096 -10.72 -27.15 -5.79
CA ASP A 1096 -11.19 -26.81 -7.13
C ASP A 1096 -10.25 -25.80 -7.84
N PRO A 1097 -9.58 -26.19 -8.95
CA PRO A 1097 -8.68 -25.30 -9.67
C PRO A 1097 -9.38 -24.07 -10.27
N GLY A 1098 -10.72 -24.06 -10.38
CA GLY A 1098 -11.48 -22.87 -10.76
C GLY A 1098 -11.29 -21.67 -9.80
N MET A 1099 -10.98 -21.93 -8.53
CA MET A 1099 -10.59 -20.91 -7.55
C MET A 1099 -9.85 -21.56 -6.37
N ASN A 1100 -8.52 -21.68 -6.49
CA ASN A 1100 -7.65 -22.21 -5.43
C ASN A 1100 -6.22 -21.63 -5.53
N SER A 1101 -6.02 -20.41 -4.99
CA SER A 1101 -4.73 -19.71 -4.89
C SER A 1101 -3.96 -20.11 -3.62
N PHE A 1102 -2.66 -20.35 -3.73
CA PHE A 1102 -1.76 -20.58 -2.59
C PHE A 1102 -1.01 -19.31 -2.14
N ASN A 1103 -1.42 -18.13 -2.62
CA ASN A 1103 -0.78 -16.84 -2.32
C ASN A 1103 -1.81 -15.69 -2.27
N HIS A 1104 -2.56 -15.63 -1.19
CA HIS A 1104 -3.74 -14.77 -0.99
C HIS A 1104 -3.69 -14.17 0.42
N TYR A 1105 -3.66 -12.84 0.59
CA TYR A 1105 -3.41 -12.25 1.91
C TYR A 1105 -4.63 -12.15 2.84
N GLY A 1106 -5.87 -12.30 2.33
CA GLY A 1106 -7.10 -12.01 3.09
C GLY A 1106 -7.22 -12.77 4.42
N LEU A 1107 -6.99 -14.08 4.42
CA LEU A 1107 -6.97 -14.91 5.63
C LEU A 1107 -5.75 -14.64 6.55
N GLY A 1108 -4.82 -13.80 6.11
CA GLY A 1108 -3.65 -13.33 6.86
C GLY A 1108 -3.89 -12.06 7.68
N SER A 1109 -5.10 -11.47 7.62
CA SER A 1109 -5.52 -10.30 8.41
C SER A 1109 -5.43 -10.48 9.93
N VAL A 1110 -5.25 -11.72 10.40
CA VAL A 1110 -4.86 -12.05 11.79
C VAL A 1110 -3.52 -11.41 12.22
N GLY A 1111 -2.67 -10.95 11.28
CA GLY A 1111 -1.41 -10.27 11.60
C GLY A 1111 -1.60 -9.04 12.50
N ASP A 1112 -2.66 -8.27 12.32
CA ASP A 1112 -3.01 -7.16 13.21
C ASP A 1112 -3.26 -7.63 14.66
N PHE A 1113 -3.91 -8.78 14.86
CA PHE A 1113 -4.04 -9.39 16.20
C PHE A 1113 -2.67 -9.80 16.78
N LEU A 1114 -1.75 -10.30 15.94
CA LEU A 1114 -0.38 -10.61 16.36
C LEU A 1114 0.34 -9.36 16.87
N TYR A 1115 0.36 -8.25 16.11
CA TYR A 1115 0.99 -7.01 16.56
C TYR A 1115 0.29 -6.36 17.76
N ARG A 1116 -1.05 -6.20 17.70
CA ARG A 1116 -1.84 -5.44 18.70
C ARG A 1116 -2.14 -6.19 19.99
N SER A 1117 -2.36 -7.51 19.94
CA SER A 1117 -2.83 -8.29 21.09
C SER A 1117 -1.78 -9.26 21.61
N VAL A 1118 -1.13 -10.04 20.75
CA VAL A 1118 -0.05 -10.95 21.18
C VAL A 1118 1.20 -10.15 21.55
N GLY A 1119 1.63 -9.26 20.66
CA GLY A 1119 2.73 -8.31 20.89
C GLY A 1119 2.32 -7.10 21.73
N GLY A 1120 1.04 -6.74 21.72
CA GLY A 1120 0.46 -5.70 22.57
C GLY A 1120 0.53 -4.27 22.05
N LEU A 1121 1.08 -4.01 20.86
CA LEU A 1121 1.42 -2.65 20.39
C LEU A 1121 0.33 -2.08 19.48
N SER A 1122 -0.38 -1.05 19.93
CA SER A 1122 -1.53 -0.44 19.24
C SER A 1122 -1.46 1.09 19.23
N PRO A 1123 -2.14 1.78 18.29
CA PRO A 1123 -2.41 3.20 18.41
C PRO A 1123 -3.48 3.45 19.49
N ALA A 1124 -3.24 4.38 20.42
CA ALA A 1124 -4.27 4.95 21.30
C ALA A 1124 -4.84 6.28 20.74
N SER A 1125 -4.16 6.86 19.74
CA SER A 1125 -4.65 7.93 18.89
C SER A 1125 -4.16 7.72 17.45
N PRO A 1126 -4.79 8.37 16.45
CA PRO A 1126 -4.28 8.40 15.08
C PRO A 1126 -2.79 8.72 15.01
N GLY A 1127 -2.06 8.04 14.12
CA GLY A 1127 -0.63 8.23 13.89
C GLY A 1127 0.29 7.86 15.06
N TYR A 1128 -0.21 7.16 16.08
CA TYR A 1128 0.54 6.75 17.28
C TYR A 1128 1.12 7.91 18.13
N ALA A 1129 0.57 9.12 18.05
CA ALA A 1129 0.93 10.23 18.96
C ALA A 1129 0.71 9.86 20.45
N SER A 1130 -0.29 9.01 20.70
CA SER A 1130 -0.37 8.15 21.88
C SER A 1130 -0.48 6.69 21.46
N LEU A 1131 0.20 5.80 22.19
CA LEU A 1131 0.18 4.36 22.01
C LEU A 1131 -0.62 3.66 23.12
N LEU A 1132 -1.19 2.51 22.81
CA LEU A 1132 -1.65 1.53 23.79
C LEU A 1132 -0.69 0.34 23.74
N VAL A 1133 -0.13 -0.03 24.89
CA VAL A 1133 0.77 -1.15 25.07
C VAL A 1133 0.10 -2.13 26.03
N ALA A 1134 -0.68 -3.05 25.48
CA ALA A 1134 -1.55 -3.98 26.21
C ALA A 1134 -1.40 -5.43 25.70
N PRO A 1135 -0.22 -6.05 25.85
CA PRO A 1135 -0.01 -7.44 25.46
C PRO A 1135 -0.88 -8.39 26.27
N ARG A 1136 -1.35 -9.47 25.63
CA ARG A 1136 -2.20 -10.51 26.22
C ARG A 1136 -1.49 -11.87 26.11
N PRO A 1137 -0.61 -12.23 27.06
CA PRO A 1137 -0.01 -13.56 27.12
C PRO A 1137 -1.07 -14.67 27.20
N GLY A 1138 -0.80 -15.81 26.58
CA GLY A 1138 -1.72 -16.95 26.54
C GLY A 1138 -1.22 -18.04 25.60
N GLY A 1139 -2.00 -19.11 25.40
CA GLY A 1139 -1.66 -20.20 24.47
C GLY A 1139 -0.36 -20.96 24.79
N GLY A 1140 0.17 -20.81 26.01
CA GLY A 1140 1.49 -21.35 26.37
C GLY A 1140 2.69 -20.56 25.81
N LEU A 1141 2.47 -19.40 25.16
CA LEU A 1141 3.57 -18.51 24.77
C LEU A 1141 4.25 -17.95 26.02
N THR A 1142 5.57 -18.13 26.11
CA THR A 1142 6.41 -17.60 27.21
C THR A 1142 7.06 -16.26 26.88
N SER A 1143 7.01 -15.84 25.61
CA SER A 1143 7.41 -14.50 25.17
C SER A 1143 6.79 -14.12 23.83
N ALA A 1144 6.62 -12.80 23.63
CA ALA A 1144 6.46 -12.18 22.32
C ALA A 1144 7.05 -10.77 22.30
N LYS A 1145 7.47 -10.33 21.12
CA LYS A 1145 8.02 -9.01 20.85
C LYS A 1145 7.41 -8.44 19.57
N SER A 1146 6.88 -7.22 19.69
CA SER A 1146 6.46 -6.36 18.60
C SER A 1146 7.31 -5.09 18.60
N ALA A 1147 7.82 -4.69 17.45
CA ALA A 1147 8.42 -3.38 17.23
C ALA A 1147 7.92 -2.77 15.92
N TYR A 1148 7.63 -1.47 15.91
CA TYR A 1148 7.01 -0.78 14.77
C TYR A 1148 7.51 0.66 14.63
N GLU A 1149 7.91 1.04 13.41
CA GLU A 1149 8.33 2.40 13.06
C GLU A 1149 7.14 3.32 12.82
N THR A 1150 6.59 3.88 13.90
CA THR A 1150 5.52 4.89 13.85
C THR A 1150 5.97 6.15 13.10
N PRO A 1151 5.05 7.06 12.70
CA PRO A 1151 5.40 8.40 12.23
C PRO A 1151 6.29 9.21 13.20
N TYR A 1152 6.26 8.89 14.49
CA TYR A 1152 7.05 9.52 15.55
C TYR A 1152 8.42 8.84 15.76
N GLY A 1153 8.60 7.60 15.28
CA GLY A 1153 9.80 6.76 15.44
C GLY A 1153 9.50 5.35 15.96
N GLY A 1154 10.55 4.54 16.13
CA GLY A 1154 10.44 3.17 16.64
C GLY A 1154 9.78 3.07 18.02
N ALA A 1155 8.70 2.30 18.09
CA ALA A 1155 8.04 1.88 19.31
C ALA A 1155 8.21 0.36 19.52
N VAL A 1156 8.26 -0.09 20.77
CA VAL A 1156 8.52 -1.50 21.12
C VAL A 1156 7.63 -1.96 22.28
N SER A 1157 7.13 -3.19 22.19
CA SER A 1157 6.56 -3.98 23.28
C SER A 1157 7.22 -5.37 23.27
N ASP A 1158 7.95 -5.70 24.33
CA ASP A 1158 8.82 -6.89 24.43
C ASP A 1158 8.55 -7.55 25.79
N TRP A 1159 7.77 -8.64 25.80
CA TRP A 1159 7.37 -9.33 27.03
C TRP A 1159 7.88 -10.76 27.11
N SER A 1160 8.09 -11.21 28.35
CA SER A 1160 8.54 -12.55 28.68
C SER A 1160 8.01 -12.98 30.05
N ILE A 1161 7.69 -14.26 30.19
CA ILE A 1161 7.27 -14.92 31.43
C ILE A 1161 8.30 -16.02 31.73
N SER A 1162 8.89 -15.97 32.92
CA SER A 1162 9.83 -17.00 33.40
C SER A 1162 9.69 -17.20 34.90
N ALA A 1163 9.64 -18.45 35.36
CA ALA A 1163 9.44 -18.83 36.75
C ALA A 1163 8.28 -18.09 37.47
N GLY A 1164 7.14 -17.89 36.77
CA GLY A 1164 5.96 -17.18 37.29
C GLY A 1164 6.09 -15.65 37.33
N LYS A 1165 7.20 -15.08 36.87
CA LYS A 1165 7.41 -13.63 36.80
C LYS A 1165 7.26 -13.13 35.36
N LEU A 1166 6.39 -12.14 35.16
CA LEU A 1166 6.32 -11.33 33.96
C LEU A 1166 7.45 -10.28 33.96
N THR A 1167 8.06 -10.04 32.80
CA THR A 1167 8.82 -8.82 32.49
C THR A 1167 8.34 -8.26 31.16
N LEU A 1168 7.89 -7.00 31.14
CA LEU A 1168 7.45 -6.24 29.98
C LEU A 1168 8.37 -5.02 29.80
N ARG A 1169 9.05 -4.94 28.64
CA ARG A 1169 9.84 -3.79 28.22
C ARG A 1169 9.06 -2.99 27.19
N VAL A 1170 9.08 -1.67 27.32
CA VAL A 1170 8.34 -0.75 26.45
C VAL A 1170 9.26 0.35 25.97
N THR A 1171 9.22 0.70 24.68
CA THR A 1171 9.89 1.88 24.13
C THR A 1171 8.85 2.78 23.46
N VAL A 1172 8.90 4.07 23.80
CA VAL A 1172 8.01 5.13 23.30
C VAL A 1172 8.86 6.22 22.64
N PRO A 1173 8.64 6.55 21.36
CA PRO A 1173 9.48 7.51 20.63
C PRO A 1173 9.28 8.96 21.11
N ALA A 1174 10.22 9.85 20.76
CA ALA A 1174 10.24 11.23 21.23
C ALA A 1174 9.01 12.03 20.74
N GLY A 1175 8.36 12.74 21.67
CA GLY A 1175 7.10 13.44 21.40
C GLY A 1175 5.86 12.57 21.23
N ALA A 1176 5.97 11.26 21.46
CA ALA A 1176 4.82 10.38 21.71
C ALA A 1176 4.65 10.10 23.22
N SER A 1177 3.59 9.36 23.56
CA SER A 1177 3.27 8.87 24.91
C SER A 1177 2.61 7.50 24.83
N ALA A 1178 2.51 6.75 25.93
CA ALA A 1178 1.81 5.46 25.93
C ALA A 1178 0.98 5.23 27.20
N THR A 1179 -0.14 4.52 27.04
CA THR A 1179 -0.82 3.81 28.12
C THR A 1179 -0.36 2.36 28.10
N VAL A 1180 0.31 1.92 29.17
CA VAL A 1180 0.80 0.54 29.35
C VAL A 1180 -0.14 -0.20 30.29
N GLN A 1181 -0.76 -1.27 29.80
CA GLN A 1181 -1.53 -2.22 30.60
C GLN A 1181 -0.64 -3.44 30.85
N VAL A 1182 -0.25 -3.67 32.10
CA VAL A 1182 0.64 -4.78 32.47
C VAL A 1182 -0.21 -6.05 32.63
N PRO A 1183 0.00 -7.12 31.84
CA PRO A 1183 -0.82 -8.32 31.91
C PRO A 1183 -0.51 -9.12 33.18
N THR A 1184 -1.32 -8.94 34.22
CA THR A 1184 -1.25 -9.70 35.47
C THR A 1184 -2.64 -9.86 36.07
N SER A 1185 -2.90 -11.01 36.69
CA SER A 1185 -4.09 -11.18 37.55
C SER A 1185 -3.95 -10.49 38.91
N GLN A 1186 -2.77 -9.97 39.24
CA GLN A 1186 -2.47 -9.32 40.52
C GLN A 1186 -1.89 -7.90 40.29
N PRO A 1187 -2.73 -6.88 40.03
CA PRO A 1187 -2.27 -5.50 39.83
C PRO A 1187 -1.39 -4.94 40.95
N GLY A 1188 -1.60 -5.36 42.20
CA GLY A 1188 -0.76 -4.96 43.35
C GLY A 1188 0.65 -5.56 43.34
N SER A 1189 0.95 -6.52 42.45
CA SER A 1189 2.30 -7.10 42.27
C SER A 1189 3.17 -6.33 41.26
N VAL A 1190 2.61 -5.32 40.56
CA VAL A 1190 3.32 -4.61 39.51
C VAL A 1190 4.38 -3.67 40.09
N VAL A 1191 5.64 -4.02 39.86
CA VAL A 1191 6.78 -3.11 39.97
C VAL A 1191 6.87 -2.33 38.66
N ALA A 1192 6.32 -1.11 38.68
CA ALA A 1192 6.42 -0.13 37.60
C ALA A 1192 7.68 0.75 37.76
N PRO A 1193 8.21 1.34 36.68
CA PRO A 1193 9.35 2.26 36.76
C PRO A 1193 8.94 3.60 37.40
N PRO A 1194 9.89 4.38 37.96
CA PRO A 1194 9.61 5.62 38.70
C PRO A 1194 8.75 6.64 37.93
N GLU A 1195 8.95 6.76 36.61
CA GLU A 1195 8.27 7.70 35.71
C GLU A 1195 6.84 7.31 35.35
N ALA A 1196 6.36 6.14 35.78
CA ALA A 1196 5.02 5.66 35.48
C ALA A 1196 3.96 6.36 36.38
N VAL A 1197 2.87 6.81 35.76
CA VAL A 1197 1.71 7.37 36.44
C VAL A 1197 0.59 6.34 36.43
N PRO A 1198 0.14 5.80 37.58
CA PRO A 1198 -1.02 4.91 37.62
C PRO A 1198 -2.25 5.60 37.03
N SER A 1199 -2.91 4.96 36.06
CA SER A 1199 -4.18 5.43 35.47
C SER A 1199 -5.38 4.61 35.95
N SER A 1200 -5.15 3.35 36.30
CA SER A 1200 -6.09 2.43 36.97
C SER A 1200 -5.31 1.20 37.46
N ALA A 1201 -5.97 0.22 38.09
CA ALA A 1201 -5.31 -1.00 38.57
C ALA A 1201 -4.59 -1.73 37.42
N GLY A 1202 -3.25 -1.78 37.47
CA GLY A 1202 -2.40 -2.46 36.47
C GLY A 1202 -2.15 -1.65 35.18
N SER A 1203 -2.70 -0.43 35.07
CA SER A 1203 -2.54 0.45 33.92
C SER A 1203 -1.78 1.73 34.29
N TYR A 1204 -0.84 2.13 33.43
CA TYR A 1204 0.06 3.25 33.66
C TYR A 1204 0.22 4.12 32.43
N PHE A 1205 0.20 5.43 32.60
CA PHE A 1205 0.68 6.37 31.59
C PHE A 1205 2.20 6.54 31.69
N VAL A 1206 2.89 6.54 30.55
CA VAL A 1206 4.32 6.88 30.42
C VAL A 1206 4.55 7.84 29.25
N PRO A 1207 5.46 8.83 29.37
CA PRO A 1207 5.86 9.68 28.24
C PRO A 1207 6.93 8.98 27.36
N ALA A 1208 7.49 9.67 26.38
CA ALA A 1208 8.63 9.19 25.58
C ALA A 1208 9.80 8.64 26.43
N GLY A 1209 10.35 7.48 26.09
CA GLY A 1209 11.41 6.83 26.87
C GLY A 1209 11.51 5.32 26.65
N SER A 1210 12.25 4.63 27.52
CA SER A 1210 12.29 3.16 27.58
C SER A 1210 12.11 2.69 29.02
N TYR A 1211 11.23 1.71 29.20
CA TYR A 1211 10.63 1.35 30.48
C TYR A 1211 10.65 -0.16 30.69
N VAL A 1212 10.71 -0.58 31.95
CA VAL A 1212 10.60 -2.00 32.33
C VAL A 1212 9.59 -2.13 33.47
N PHE A 1213 8.55 -2.91 33.23
CA PHE A 1213 7.55 -3.32 34.22
C PHE A 1213 7.80 -4.80 34.55
N THR A 1214 7.61 -5.19 35.82
CA THR A 1214 7.57 -6.61 36.19
C THR A 1214 6.43 -6.88 37.16
N ALA A 1215 5.83 -8.07 37.07
CA ALA A 1215 4.69 -8.48 37.89
C ALA A 1215 4.72 -9.99 38.15
N THR A 1216 3.85 -10.49 39.03
CA THR A 1216 3.41 -11.89 38.95
C THR A 1216 2.69 -12.09 37.62
N ALA A 1217 3.00 -13.18 36.89
CA ALA A 1217 2.27 -13.52 35.65
C ALA A 1217 0.83 -13.93 35.95
#